data_AF-A0A7W1A8M5-F1
#
_entry.id   AF-A0A7W1A8M5-F1
#
_cell.length_a   1.000
_cell.length_b   1.000
_cell.length_c   1.000
_cell.angle_alpha   90.00
_cell.angle_beta   90.00
_cell.angle_gamma   90.00
#
_symmetry.space_group_name_H-M   'P 1'
#
loop_
_entity.id
_entity.type
_entity.pdbx_description
1 polymer ?
#
loop_
_entity_poly.entity_id
_entity_poly.type
_entity_poly.pdbx_seq_one_letter_code
_entity_poly.pdbx_strand_id
1 'polypeptide(L)'
;MLVTSGPTMLLQPDLASQLQWLQELLLWQVQATRASFGALADDPYRGLYIPDAEADLLTMEWPELPLDLVAQRQRLHTTRPERESPAAQSSAPFIHLQQLFGLSNFECDVLLLALAPEIDLRFERLYGYIQDDVGKRRPAVELALRLLCLEPAERIQQRQAFAATSPLLRHQLIAIVEDSQRPSALLGRFIKLDERIVAELLGQPILDPWITPFVSQFQPTDQGSERVHHELQARLQHFIQDHAAGSVVGIQGRPGSGRRALVQTVAADHDRRLLIVDVPLLLECKLSPDEAIGRILREATLRQAALLWDASERLLHDEALSGWRTVLLQRLDSHVGISFLIFEHAWEARGSFSQRRYVRLEMPTLTYAEREQLWRGHLANDGFDDRTCQSLASTFRLGASQIQAAVTMARSLAHWNNGADHQALTLAELFAACRAQSSGRLATLARAITPTYGWDNIVLPADHITQMREICIQVRHRRIVLERWGFDAHFAMGKGVNVLFAGPSGTGKTMAAEIIARDLGLELYKIDLSAMVSKYIGETEKNLDALFTAAREANAILLFDEADSLFGKRSEVKDAQDRYANIEVGYLLQKMEEYDGVIILSTNLRNNMDDAFVRRLHVAIDFPLPEEADRERIWRQVFPPQTPLDADVDIVRLARQFKLTGGNIRNIALLAAFLAAEAGGGVAMSHIIWAIKREYQKIGKLVTATDFGSYLALARR
;
A
#
# COMPACT_ATOMS: atom_id res chain seq x y z
N MET A 1 -50.44 22.64 40.30
CA MET A 1 -51.19 21.98 39.21
C MET A 1 -51.13 22.88 37.99
N LEU A 2 -50.96 22.31 36.78
CA LEU A 2 -50.60 22.94 35.48
C LEU A 2 -49.07 23.07 35.32
N VAL A 3 -48.35 22.44 34.38
CA VAL A 3 -48.66 21.63 33.18
C VAL A 3 -47.53 20.59 33.06
N THR A 4 -47.86 19.30 33.16
CA THR A 4 -46.94 18.17 32.95
C THR A 4 -47.27 17.52 31.61
N SER A 5 -46.60 17.93 30.53
CA SER A 5 -46.58 17.19 29.25
C SER A 5 -45.72 17.94 28.23
N GLY A 6 -44.40 17.78 28.33
CA GLY A 6 -43.47 17.99 27.21
C GLY A 6 -43.31 16.68 26.41
N PRO A 7 -42.87 16.74 25.14
CA PRO A 7 -42.89 15.60 24.23
C PRO A 7 -41.95 14.53 24.77
N THR A 8 -42.53 13.50 25.37
CA THR A 8 -41.81 12.30 25.80
C THR A 8 -41.50 11.51 24.55
N MET A 9 -40.41 11.86 23.86
CA MET A 9 -39.62 10.81 23.22
C MET A 9 -39.43 9.73 24.28
N LEU A 10 -39.66 8.47 23.93
CA LEU A 10 -39.50 7.31 24.79
C LEU A 10 -38.02 7.18 25.22
N LEU A 11 -37.57 8.09 26.08
CA LEU A 11 -36.27 8.07 26.72
C LEU A 11 -36.26 6.83 27.60
N GLN A 12 -35.14 6.10 27.56
CA GLN A 12 -34.97 4.96 28.44
C GLN A 12 -35.19 5.41 29.90
N PRO A 13 -35.91 4.61 30.72
CA PRO A 13 -36.32 5.03 32.06
C PRO A 13 -35.13 5.41 32.97
N ASP A 14 -33.96 4.82 32.75
CA ASP A 14 -32.72 5.19 33.42
C ASP A 14 -32.27 6.63 33.12
N LEU A 15 -32.16 6.99 31.83
CA LEU A 15 -31.78 8.34 31.38
C LEU A 15 -32.75 9.42 31.89
N ALA A 16 -34.05 9.11 31.95
CA ALA A 16 -35.05 10.04 32.47
C ALA A 16 -34.82 10.37 33.97
N SER A 17 -34.49 9.35 34.78
CA SER A 17 -34.20 9.54 36.21
C SER A 17 -32.94 10.38 36.45
N GLN A 18 -31.90 10.17 35.64
CA GLN A 18 -30.67 10.95 35.70
C GLN A 18 -30.88 12.41 35.29
N LEU A 19 -31.64 12.66 34.21
CA LEU A 19 -31.98 14.03 33.80
C LEU A 19 -32.86 14.74 34.84
N GLN A 20 -33.77 14.02 35.50
CA GLN A 20 -34.58 14.59 36.58
C GLN A 20 -33.70 15.02 37.76
N TRP A 21 -32.77 14.16 38.18
CA TRP A 21 -31.80 14.51 39.23
C TRP A 21 -30.96 15.75 38.84
N LEU A 22 -30.45 15.81 37.60
CA LEU A 22 -29.71 16.98 37.11
C LEU A 22 -30.58 18.24 37.12
N GLN A 23 -31.86 18.13 36.73
CA GLN A 23 -32.78 19.25 36.75
C GLN A 23 -33.00 19.78 38.18
N GLU A 24 -33.17 18.90 39.17
CA GLU A 24 -33.29 19.28 40.57
C GLU A 24 -32.01 19.96 41.09
N LEU A 25 -30.83 19.47 40.68
CA LEU A 25 -29.54 20.07 41.01
C LEU A 25 -29.36 21.48 40.40
N LEU A 26 -29.79 21.67 39.15
CA LEU A 26 -29.73 22.99 38.50
C LEU A 26 -30.73 23.97 39.10
N LEU A 27 -31.94 23.51 39.45
CA LEU A 27 -32.93 24.33 40.15
C LEU A 27 -32.42 24.79 41.52
N TRP A 28 -31.79 23.88 42.27
CA TRP A 28 -31.11 24.23 43.51
C TRP A 28 -30.03 25.29 43.29
N GLN A 29 -29.20 25.16 42.24
CA GLN A 29 -28.17 26.15 41.93
C GLN A 29 -28.77 27.51 41.56
N VAL A 30 -29.89 27.56 40.85
CA VAL A 30 -30.62 28.81 40.56
C VAL A 30 -31.09 29.48 41.86
N GLN A 31 -31.64 28.70 42.80
CA GLN A 31 -32.04 29.22 44.12
C GLN A 31 -30.85 29.72 44.92
N ALA A 32 -29.74 28.99 44.92
CA ALA A 32 -28.49 29.39 45.56
C ALA A 32 -27.96 30.70 44.98
N THR A 33 -27.92 30.83 43.64
CA THR A 33 -27.51 32.07 42.97
C THR A 33 -28.43 33.24 43.35
N ARG A 34 -29.76 33.05 43.37
CA ARG A 34 -30.69 34.12 43.80
C ARG A 34 -30.49 34.53 45.26
N ALA A 35 -30.22 33.56 46.15
CA ALA A 35 -29.95 33.84 47.55
C ALA A 35 -28.62 34.60 47.74
N SER A 36 -27.58 34.27 46.97
CA SER A 36 -26.28 34.92 47.07
C SER A 36 -26.25 36.33 46.48
N PHE A 37 -26.93 36.58 45.36
CA PHE A 37 -26.94 37.90 44.70
C PHE A 37 -28.09 38.81 45.17
N GLY A 38 -29.09 38.29 45.88
CA GLY A 38 -30.20 39.09 46.42
C GLY A 38 -30.93 39.89 45.35
N ALA A 39 -31.12 41.21 45.56
CA ALA A 39 -31.81 42.10 44.61
C ALA A 39 -31.09 42.25 43.25
N LEU A 40 -29.78 41.96 43.19
CA LEU A 40 -29.02 41.97 41.92
C LEU A 40 -29.38 40.77 41.03
N ALA A 41 -29.97 39.70 41.59
CA ALA A 41 -30.41 38.55 40.81
C ALA A 41 -31.58 38.88 39.86
N ASP A 42 -32.29 39.98 40.11
CA ASP A 42 -33.43 40.47 39.32
C ASP A 42 -33.03 41.59 38.32
N ASP A 43 -31.73 41.89 38.15
CA ASP A 43 -31.26 42.87 37.15
C ASP A 43 -31.58 42.38 35.73
N PRO A 44 -32.38 43.11 34.92
CA PRO A 44 -32.73 42.73 33.55
C PRO A 44 -31.53 42.66 32.60
N TYR A 45 -30.38 43.23 32.96
CA TYR A 45 -29.14 43.24 32.17
C TYR A 45 -28.03 42.38 32.77
N ARG A 46 -28.37 41.53 33.76
CA ARG A 46 -27.43 40.60 34.40
C ARG A 46 -26.67 39.77 33.36
N GLY A 47 -25.34 39.74 33.50
CA GLY A 47 -24.41 39.08 32.58
C GLY A 47 -23.98 39.89 31.35
N LEU A 48 -24.43 41.14 31.18
CA LEU A 48 -23.98 42.05 30.12
C LEU A 48 -22.97 43.11 30.61
N TYR A 49 -23.00 43.44 31.90
CA TYR A 49 -22.04 44.31 32.58
C TYR A 49 -21.93 43.88 34.05
N ILE A 50 -20.91 44.38 34.76
CA ILE A 50 -20.71 44.13 36.19
C ILE A 50 -21.02 45.44 36.94
N PRO A 51 -22.15 45.54 37.69
CA PRO A 51 -22.45 46.69 38.53
C PRO A 51 -21.47 46.80 39.72
N ASP A 52 -21.26 48.02 40.23
CA ASP A 52 -20.38 48.27 41.39
C ASP A 52 -20.79 47.43 42.61
N ALA A 53 -22.10 47.26 42.85
CA ALA A 53 -22.62 46.43 43.94
C ALA A 53 -22.27 44.93 43.78
N GLU A 54 -22.09 44.44 42.55
CA GLU A 54 -21.59 43.10 42.29
C GLU A 54 -20.07 43.02 42.50
N ALA A 55 -19.32 44.04 42.09
CA ALA A 55 -17.88 44.12 42.35
C ALA A 55 -17.58 44.11 43.86
N ASP A 56 -18.38 44.81 44.66
CA ASP A 56 -18.27 44.78 46.13
C ASP A 56 -18.51 43.37 46.69
N LEU A 57 -19.55 42.66 46.21
CA LEU A 57 -19.84 41.28 46.61
C LEU A 57 -18.70 40.31 46.27
N LEU A 58 -18.03 40.50 45.13
CA LEU A 58 -16.88 39.67 44.73
C LEU A 58 -15.65 39.85 45.64
N THR A 59 -15.57 40.96 46.37
CA THR A 59 -14.48 41.23 47.33
C THR A 59 -14.78 40.78 48.76
N MET A 60 -16.03 40.42 49.06
CA MET A 60 -16.46 39.94 50.38
C MET A 60 -16.39 38.41 50.48
N GLU A 61 -16.33 37.88 51.71
CA GLU A 61 -16.63 36.45 51.93
C GLU A 61 -18.06 36.17 51.46
N TRP A 62 -18.23 35.10 50.69
CA TRP A 62 -19.52 34.78 50.09
C TRP A 62 -20.60 34.64 51.19
N PRO A 63 -21.81 35.19 50.98
CA PRO A 63 -22.87 35.10 51.97
C PRO A 63 -23.19 33.64 52.29
N GLU A 64 -23.32 33.30 53.58
CA GLU A 64 -23.72 31.97 54.01
C GLU A 64 -25.08 31.61 53.40
N LEU A 65 -25.12 30.47 52.71
CA LEU A 65 -26.35 29.98 52.11
C LEU A 65 -27.35 29.60 53.22
N PRO A 66 -28.65 29.84 53.02
CA PRO A 66 -29.71 29.35 53.89
C PRO A 66 -29.57 27.85 54.22
N LEU A 67 -29.79 27.49 55.50
CA LEU A 67 -29.60 26.11 56.01
C LEU A 67 -30.45 25.06 55.27
N ASP A 68 -31.63 25.44 54.79
CA ASP A 68 -32.51 24.61 53.98
C ASP A 68 -31.89 24.28 52.62
N LEU A 69 -31.28 25.27 51.95
CA LEU A 69 -30.55 25.05 50.70
C LEU A 69 -29.30 24.19 50.91
N VAL A 70 -28.59 24.35 52.04
CA VAL A 70 -27.44 23.50 52.39
C VAL A 70 -27.89 22.04 52.58
N ALA A 71 -28.98 21.81 53.34
CA ALA A 71 -29.54 20.47 53.54
C ALA A 71 -30.08 19.86 52.24
N GLN A 72 -30.70 20.66 51.36
CA GLN A 72 -31.17 20.21 50.06
C GLN A 72 -30.00 19.79 49.16
N ARG A 73 -28.89 20.54 49.15
CA ARG A 73 -27.67 20.17 48.42
C ARG A 73 -27.15 18.81 48.88
N GLN A 74 -27.03 18.61 50.18
CA GLN A 74 -26.57 17.34 50.75
C GLN A 74 -27.49 16.18 50.34
N ARG A 75 -28.82 16.37 50.38
CA ARG A 75 -29.79 15.36 49.92
C ARG A 75 -29.63 15.04 48.44
N LEU A 76 -29.44 16.02 47.58
CA LEU A 76 -29.26 15.78 46.13
C LEU A 76 -27.99 14.97 45.83
N HIS A 77 -26.93 15.16 46.62
CA HIS A 77 -25.73 14.33 46.51
C HIS A 77 -25.92 12.90 47.03
N THR A 78 -26.71 12.70 48.09
CA THR A 78 -26.97 11.35 48.64
C THR A 78 -28.06 10.58 47.88
N THR A 79 -29.00 11.28 47.24
CA THR A 79 -30.07 10.70 46.39
C THR A 79 -29.69 10.60 44.93
N ARG A 80 -28.41 10.87 44.62
CA ARG A 80 -27.84 10.68 43.30
C ARG A 80 -28.15 9.27 42.79
N PRO A 81 -28.73 9.11 41.58
CA PRO A 81 -29.09 7.81 41.03
C PRO A 81 -27.88 6.86 41.06
N GLU A 82 -28.05 5.70 41.70
CA GLU A 82 -26.99 4.70 41.79
C GLU A 82 -26.69 4.12 40.41
N ARG A 83 -25.41 4.13 40.02
CA ARG A 83 -24.92 3.50 38.78
C ARG A 83 -24.21 2.16 39.05
N GLU A 84 -24.28 1.67 40.29
CA GLU A 84 -23.40 0.62 40.82
C GLU A 84 -24.07 -0.74 41.08
N SER A 85 -25.36 -0.94 40.77
CA SER A 85 -25.99 -2.25 41.03
C SER A 85 -25.66 -3.27 39.92
N PRO A 86 -24.94 -4.37 40.20
CA PRO A 86 -24.62 -5.41 39.22
C PRO A 86 -25.86 -6.18 38.70
N ALA A 87 -27.03 -5.96 39.32
CA ALA A 87 -28.31 -6.54 38.93
C ALA A 87 -29.18 -5.60 38.07
N ALA A 88 -28.81 -4.31 37.94
CA ALA A 88 -29.48 -3.39 37.03
C ALA A 88 -28.92 -3.62 35.61
N GLN A 89 -29.80 -4.07 34.73
CA GLN A 89 -29.53 -4.53 33.36
C GLN A 89 -28.38 -3.80 32.66
N SER A 90 -27.50 -4.58 32.02
CA SER A 90 -26.38 -4.17 31.15
C SER A 90 -26.80 -3.32 29.93
N SER A 91 -28.02 -2.78 29.91
CA SER A 91 -28.63 -1.99 28.85
C SER A 91 -28.65 -0.49 29.11
N ALA A 92 -28.30 -0.03 30.32
CA ALA A 92 -28.23 1.40 30.63
C ALA A 92 -26.99 2.07 29.97
N PRO A 93 -27.14 3.10 29.12
CA PRO A 93 -26.04 3.63 28.30
C PRO A 93 -24.87 4.19 29.11
N PHE A 94 -25.14 4.84 30.24
CA PHE A 94 -24.07 5.37 31.10
C PHE A 94 -23.28 4.27 31.80
N ILE A 95 -23.94 3.21 32.29
CA ILE A 95 -23.27 2.05 32.89
C ILE A 95 -22.41 1.35 31.84
N HIS A 96 -22.91 1.23 30.61
CA HIS A 96 -22.17 0.67 29.49
C HIS A 96 -20.89 1.47 29.19
N LEU A 97 -20.99 2.79 29.02
CA LEU A 97 -19.82 3.66 28.82
C LEU A 97 -18.85 3.62 30.01
N GLN A 98 -19.38 3.56 31.23
CA GLN A 98 -18.58 3.48 32.45
C GLN A 98 -17.70 2.21 32.45
N GLN A 99 -18.27 1.07 32.10
CA GLN A 99 -17.56 -0.20 32.03
C GLN A 99 -16.55 -0.23 30.87
N LEU A 100 -16.91 0.29 29.71
CA LEU A 100 -16.05 0.29 28.52
C LEU A 100 -14.82 1.17 28.66
N PHE A 101 -14.98 2.38 29.22
CA PHE A 101 -13.93 3.38 29.31
C PHE A 101 -13.35 3.56 30.72
N GLY A 102 -13.81 2.77 31.70
CA GLY A 102 -13.35 2.85 33.09
C GLY A 102 -13.67 4.19 33.74
N LEU A 103 -14.83 4.77 33.44
CA LEU A 103 -15.20 6.10 33.93
C LEU A 103 -15.54 6.06 35.44
N SER A 104 -15.18 7.12 36.13
CA SER A 104 -15.68 7.39 37.47
C SER A 104 -17.12 7.89 37.43
N ASN A 105 -17.82 7.79 38.56
CA ASN A 105 -19.15 8.36 38.70
C ASN A 105 -19.14 9.87 38.36
N PHE A 106 -18.12 10.63 38.81
CA PHE A 106 -17.98 12.05 38.49
C PHE A 106 -17.92 12.31 36.97
N GLU A 107 -17.13 11.54 36.23
CA GLU A 107 -17.00 11.68 34.78
C GLU A 107 -18.31 11.37 34.05
N CYS A 108 -19.07 10.37 34.51
CA CYS A 108 -20.41 10.10 33.97
C CYS A 108 -21.38 11.26 34.22
N ASP A 109 -21.30 11.96 35.36
CA ASP A 109 -22.11 13.17 35.59
C ASP A 109 -21.71 14.31 34.66
N VAL A 110 -20.41 14.46 34.40
CA VAL A 110 -19.91 15.45 33.42
C VAL A 110 -20.50 15.16 32.04
N LEU A 111 -20.57 13.90 31.63
CA LEU A 111 -21.23 13.50 30.37
C LEU A 111 -22.72 13.84 30.38
N LEU A 112 -23.44 13.57 31.48
CA LEU A 112 -24.86 13.92 31.63
C LEU A 112 -25.10 15.43 31.52
N LEU A 113 -24.24 16.22 32.15
CA LEU A 113 -24.28 17.68 32.13
C LEU A 113 -24.01 18.24 30.73
N ALA A 114 -23.12 17.60 29.97
CA ALA A 114 -22.86 17.94 28.57
C ALA A 114 -23.95 17.43 27.60
N LEU A 115 -24.67 16.36 27.95
CA LEU A 115 -25.76 15.77 27.15
C LEU A 115 -27.06 16.57 27.26
N ALA A 116 -27.36 17.14 28.42
CA ALA A 116 -28.62 17.83 28.68
C ALA A 116 -29.05 18.86 27.61
N PRO A 117 -28.19 19.77 27.10
CA PRO A 117 -28.59 20.74 26.07
C PRO A 117 -28.85 20.10 24.70
N GLU A 118 -28.30 18.92 24.42
CA GLU A 118 -28.57 18.15 23.19
C GLU A 118 -29.95 17.48 23.22
N ILE A 119 -30.51 17.27 24.42
CA ILE A 119 -31.85 16.70 24.62
C ILE A 119 -32.92 17.79 24.72
N ASP A 120 -32.61 18.89 25.43
CA ASP A 120 -33.56 19.98 25.65
C ASP A 120 -32.86 21.34 25.76
N LEU A 121 -33.17 22.24 24.82
CA LEU A 121 -32.60 23.59 24.75
C LEU A 121 -32.89 24.46 25.98
N ARG A 122 -33.84 24.08 26.85
CA ARG A 122 -34.04 24.76 28.14
C ARG A 122 -32.78 24.74 29.00
N PHE A 123 -31.95 23.69 28.90
CA PHE A 123 -30.70 23.61 29.64
C PHE A 123 -29.67 24.65 29.18
N GLU A 124 -29.62 25.01 27.88
CA GLU A 124 -28.75 26.09 27.40
C GLU A 124 -29.05 27.42 28.11
N ARG A 125 -30.34 27.73 28.26
CA ARG A 125 -30.79 28.97 28.92
C ARG A 125 -30.50 28.94 30.42
N LEU A 126 -30.66 27.77 31.06
CA LEU A 126 -30.31 27.59 32.47
C LEU A 126 -28.81 27.75 32.70
N TYR A 127 -27.96 27.20 31.83
CA TYR A 127 -26.51 27.36 31.92
C TYR A 127 -26.07 28.81 31.75
N GLY A 128 -26.65 29.54 30.81
CA GLY A 128 -26.35 30.96 30.65
C GLY A 128 -26.73 31.78 31.90
N TYR A 129 -27.90 31.51 32.48
CA TYR A 129 -28.36 32.18 33.70
C TYR A 129 -27.48 31.89 34.93
N ILE A 130 -27.06 30.63 35.11
CA ILE A 130 -26.24 30.19 36.25
C ILE A 130 -24.79 30.67 36.15
N GLN A 131 -24.26 30.77 34.92
CA GLN A 131 -22.88 31.21 34.66
C GLN A 131 -22.75 32.72 34.46
N ASP A 132 -23.85 33.44 34.70
CA ASP A 132 -23.95 34.89 34.62
C ASP A 132 -23.54 35.46 33.25
N ASP A 133 -23.93 34.76 32.18
CA ASP A 133 -23.59 35.14 30.81
C ASP A 133 -24.54 34.43 29.83
N VAL A 134 -25.41 35.20 29.18
CA VAL A 134 -26.41 34.69 28.24
C VAL A 134 -25.75 34.05 27.00
N GLY A 135 -24.51 34.39 26.68
CA GLY A 135 -23.70 33.76 25.63
C GLY A 135 -23.28 32.34 25.99
N LYS A 136 -23.13 32.01 27.28
CA LYS A 136 -22.66 30.70 27.76
C LYS A 136 -23.75 29.63 27.76
N ARG A 137 -24.06 29.14 26.56
CA ARG A 137 -25.09 28.10 26.32
C ARG A 137 -24.66 26.69 26.71
N ARG A 138 -23.39 26.50 27.07
CA ARG A 138 -22.81 25.21 27.46
C ARG A 138 -22.22 25.29 28.86
N PRO A 139 -22.08 24.16 29.56
CA PRO A 139 -21.47 24.17 30.87
C PRO A 139 -19.96 24.39 30.77
N ALA A 140 -19.43 25.34 31.53
CA ALA A 140 -18.01 25.49 31.73
C ALA A 140 -17.47 24.45 32.73
N VAL A 141 -16.15 24.21 32.70
CA VAL A 141 -15.47 23.32 33.66
C VAL A 141 -15.70 23.77 35.10
N GLU A 142 -15.72 25.09 35.36
CA GLU A 142 -16.05 25.63 36.69
C GLU A 142 -17.45 25.21 37.15
N LEU A 143 -18.44 25.31 36.25
CA LEU A 143 -19.82 24.96 36.57
C LEU A 143 -19.95 23.47 36.93
N ALA A 144 -19.29 22.60 36.15
CA ALA A 144 -19.28 21.17 36.41
C ALA A 144 -18.68 20.85 37.79
N LEU A 145 -17.52 21.42 38.13
CA LEU A 145 -16.89 21.23 39.45
C LEU A 145 -17.75 21.82 40.58
N ARG A 146 -18.39 22.96 40.36
CA ARG A 146 -19.22 23.63 41.37
C ARG A 146 -20.49 22.84 41.69
N LEU A 147 -21.12 22.26 40.68
CA LEU A 147 -22.36 21.49 40.82
C LEU A 147 -22.10 20.07 41.35
N LEU A 148 -21.05 19.40 40.85
CA LEU A 148 -20.84 17.98 41.07
C LEU A 148 -19.95 17.65 42.27
N CYS A 149 -19.22 18.63 42.81
CA CYS A 149 -18.43 18.47 44.04
C CYS A 149 -19.08 19.23 45.20
N LEU A 150 -19.16 18.60 46.37
CA LEU A 150 -19.66 19.26 47.59
C LEU A 150 -18.60 20.21 48.16
N GLU A 151 -17.40 19.67 48.36
CA GLU A 151 -16.32 20.32 49.10
C GLU A 151 -15.33 21.05 48.17
N PRO A 152 -14.76 22.20 48.56
CA PRO A 152 -13.75 22.89 47.77
C PRO A 152 -12.50 22.04 47.45
N ALA A 153 -12.08 21.20 48.40
CA ALA A 153 -10.93 20.30 48.20
C ALA A 153 -11.19 19.26 47.09
N GLU A 154 -12.42 18.74 47.01
CA GLU A 154 -12.84 17.79 45.99
C GLU A 154 -12.80 18.44 44.58
N ARG A 155 -13.15 19.73 44.47
CA ARG A 155 -13.06 20.47 43.19
C ARG A 155 -11.64 20.52 42.64
N ILE A 156 -10.65 20.68 43.52
CA ILE A 156 -9.23 20.70 43.13
C ILE A 156 -8.82 19.31 42.65
N GLN A 157 -9.22 18.25 43.36
CA GLN A 157 -8.92 16.87 42.98
C GLN A 157 -9.58 16.49 41.64
N GLN A 158 -10.87 16.76 41.48
CA GLN A 158 -11.63 16.39 40.28
C GLN A 158 -11.26 17.22 39.04
N ARG A 159 -10.48 18.29 39.20
CA ARG A 159 -9.91 19.02 38.07
C ARG A 159 -9.08 18.13 37.14
N GLN A 160 -8.50 17.04 37.65
CA GLN A 160 -7.74 16.07 36.85
C GLN A 160 -8.60 15.32 35.82
N ALA A 161 -9.92 15.24 36.01
CA ALA A 161 -10.86 14.63 35.04
C ALA A 161 -10.90 15.39 33.70
N PHE A 162 -10.40 16.63 33.67
CA PHE A 162 -10.30 17.48 32.47
C PHE A 162 -8.86 17.60 31.95
N ALA A 163 -7.92 16.78 32.44
CA ALA A 163 -6.57 16.69 31.90
C ALA A 163 -6.55 15.87 30.60
N ALA A 164 -5.61 16.14 29.69
CA ALA A 164 -5.51 15.42 28.41
C ALA A 164 -5.36 13.89 28.54
N THR A 165 -4.88 13.41 29.69
CA THR A 165 -4.71 11.99 30.01
C THR A 165 -5.96 11.34 30.62
N SER A 166 -6.98 12.12 30.99
CA SER A 166 -8.21 11.58 31.60
C SER A 166 -8.99 10.74 30.60
N PRO A 167 -9.74 9.72 31.05
CA PRO A 167 -10.61 8.92 30.18
C PRO A 167 -11.52 9.76 29.27
N LEU A 168 -12.10 10.84 29.80
CA LEU A 168 -12.99 11.76 29.08
C LEU A 168 -12.35 12.36 27.83
N LEU A 169 -11.11 12.85 27.92
CA LEU A 169 -10.40 13.49 26.81
C LEU A 169 -9.57 12.50 26.00
N ARG A 170 -8.94 11.53 26.66
CA ARG A 170 -8.13 10.49 26.02
C ARG A 170 -8.95 9.68 25.03
N HIS A 171 -10.20 9.34 25.38
CA HIS A 171 -11.14 8.66 24.49
C HIS A 171 -12.05 9.64 23.74
N GLN A 172 -11.76 10.94 23.77
CA GLN A 172 -12.52 11.98 23.05
C GLN A 172 -14.04 11.87 23.29
N LEU A 173 -14.45 11.55 24.51
CA LEU A 173 -15.86 11.48 24.87
C LEU A 173 -16.45 12.90 24.92
N ILE A 174 -15.64 13.84 25.41
CA ILE A 174 -15.91 15.28 25.39
C ILE A 174 -14.80 16.03 24.65
N ALA A 175 -15.13 17.23 24.18
CA ALA A 175 -14.19 18.24 23.75
C ALA A 175 -14.26 19.44 24.71
N ILE A 176 -13.11 20.02 25.03
CA ILE A 176 -13.04 21.28 25.76
C ILE A 176 -12.84 22.41 24.75
N VAL A 177 -13.85 23.27 24.61
CA VAL A 177 -13.93 24.29 23.57
C VAL A 177 -13.78 25.69 24.18
N GLU A 178 -13.08 26.57 23.47
CA GLU A 178 -12.99 28.00 23.80
C GLU A 178 -14.01 28.78 22.94
N ASP A 179 -14.78 29.67 23.56
CA ASP A 179 -15.81 30.49 22.86
C ASP A 179 -15.28 31.87 22.46
N SER A 180 -14.12 32.28 22.99
CA SER A 180 -13.55 33.61 22.79
C SER A 180 -12.22 33.56 22.04
N GLN A 181 -11.91 34.62 21.27
CA GLN A 181 -10.62 34.77 20.59
C GLN A 181 -9.42 34.93 21.54
N ARG A 182 -9.66 35.01 22.86
CA ARG A 182 -8.63 35.10 23.89
C ARG A 182 -8.53 33.78 24.65
N PRO A 183 -7.32 33.26 24.92
CA PRO A 183 -7.16 32.03 25.68
C PRO A 183 -7.66 32.23 27.12
N SER A 184 -8.68 31.46 27.50
CA SER A 184 -9.22 31.45 28.86
C SER A 184 -8.57 30.37 29.72
N ALA A 185 -8.54 30.57 31.05
CA ALA A 185 -8.17 29.51 31.97
C ALA A 185 -9.09 28.28 31.79
N LEU A 186 -8.61 27.08 32.14
CA LEU A 186 -9.35 25.81 32.01
C LEU A 186 -10.79 25.90 32.55
N LEU A 187 -10.95 26.55 33.71
CA LEU A 187 -12.23 26.71 34.39
C LEU A 187 -13.29 27.45 33.56
N GLY A 188 -12.87 28.37 32.69
CA GLY A 188 -13.75 29.15 31.81
C GLY A 188 -14.03 28.49 30.46
N ARG A 189 -13.44 27.33 30.17
CA ARG A 189 -13.66 26.61 28.90
C ARG A 189 -14.92 25.74 28.97
N PHE A 190 -15.57 25.57 27.82
CA PHE A 190 -16.84 24.84 27.72
C PHE A 190 -16.63 23.36 27.46
N ILE A 191 -17.49 22.55 28.07
CA ILE A 191 -17.56 21.12 27.84
C ILE A 191 -18.58 20.89 26.73
N LYS A 192 -18.14 20.27 25.63
CA LYS A 192 -19.01 19.79 24.54
C LYS A 192 -18.96 18.26 24.51
N LEU A 193 -20.11 17.61 24.49
CA LEU A 193 -20.17 16.17 24.26
C LEU A 193 -19.94 15.88 22.77
N ASP A 194 -19.20 14.81 22.45
CA ASP A 194 -19.02 14.43 21.05
C ASP A 194 -20.30 13.81 20.48
N GLU A 195 -20.63 14.15 19.22
CA GLU A 195 -21.88 13.76 18.55
C GLU A 195 -22.06 12.24 18.48
N ARG A 196 -20.97 11.47 18.36
CA ARG A 196 -21.04 10.00 18.38
C ARG A 196 -21.44 9.45 19.74
N ILE A 197 -21.02 10.10 20.83
CA ILE A 197 -21.37 9.70 22.20
C ILE A 197 -22.80 10.11 22.53
N VAL A 198 -23.28 11.25 22.02
CA VAL A 198 -24.70 11.61 22.05
C VAL A 198 -25.54 10.49 21.42
N ALA A 199 -25.17 10.06 20.21
CA ALA A 199 -25.85 8.97 19.51
C ALA A 199 -25.84 7.66 20.31
N GLU A 200 -24.73 7.31 20.96
CA GLU A 200 -24.63 6.12 21.81
C GLU A 200 -25.56 6.21 23.02
N LEU A 201 -25.55 7.34 23.74
CA LEU A 201 -26.39 7.57 24.91
C LEU A 201 -27.90 7.60 24.58
N LEU A 202 -28.24 7.97 23.34
CA LEU A 202 -29.61 7.94 22.82
C LEU A 202 -29.97 6.59 22.15
N GLY A 203 -29.07 5.60 22.17
CA GLY A 203 -29.31 4.25 21.64
C GLY A 203 -29.39 4.17 20.11
N GLN A 204 -28.75 5.09 19.39
CA GLN A 204 -28.72 5.13 17.93
C GLN A 204 -27.56 4.28 17.37
N PRO A 205 -27.82 3.28 16.50
CA PRO A 205 -26.81 2.34 16.02
C PRO A 205 -25.94 2.88 14.86
N ILE A 206 -25.47 4.12 14.95
CA ILE A 206 -24.69 4.77 13.89
C ILE A 206 -23.17 4.59 14.09
N LEU A 207 -22.40 4.64 13.00
CA LEU A 207 -20.94 4.79 13.06
C LEU A 207 -20.59 6.27 13.20
N ASP A 208 -19.42 6.59 13.74
CA ASP A 208 -18.93 7.97 13.80
C ASP A 208 -18.85 8.55 12.36
N PRO A 209 -19.61 9.62 12.05
CA PRO A 209 -19.62 10.22 10.72
C PRO A 209 -18.24 10.69 10.24
N TRP A 210 -17.35 11.05 11.17
CA TRP A 210 -16.01 11.53 10.85
C TRP A 210 -15.06 10.43 10.37
N ILE A 211 -15.32 9.17 10.75
CA ILE A 211 -14.47 8.03 10.36
C ILE A 211 -15.10 7.15 9.28
N THR A 212 -16.41 7.29 9.04
CA THR A 212 -17.15 6.52 8.03
C THR A 212 -16.51 6.58 6.63
N PRO A 213 -15.86 7.67 6.17
CA PRO A 213 -15.19 7.69 4.86
C PRO A 213 -14.04 6.69 4.68
N PHE A 214 -13.41 6.25 5.77
CA PHE A 214 -12.22 5.38 5.74
C PHE A 214 -12.33 4.16 6.69
N VAL A 215 -13.50 3.95 7.30
CA VAL A 215 -13.79 2.79 8.14
C VAL A 215 -15.04 2.09 7.62
N SER A 216 -14.91 0.78 7.38
CA SER A 216 -16.02 -0.10 7.02
C SER A 216 -16.21 -1.20 8.07
N GLN A 217 -17.43 -1.70 8.22
CA GLN A 217 -17.72 -2.80 9.13
C GLN A 217 -17.89 -4.10 8.34
N PHE A 218 -17.23 -5.15 8.80
CA PHE A 218 -17.43 -6.51 8.30
C PHE A 218 -18.28 -7.30 9.31
N GLN A 219 -19.30 -8.00 8.83
CA GLN A 219 -20.11 -8.91 9.63
C GLN A 219 -19.72 -10.38 9.34
N PRO A 220 -19.57 -11.22 10.39
CA PRO A 220 -19.21 -12.63 10.26
C PRO A 220 -20.04 -13.48 9.29
N THR A 221 -21.26 -13.06 8.98
CA THR A 221 -22.20 -13.80 8.12
C THR A 221 -21.82 -13.75 6.63
N ASP A 222 -20.95 -12.81 6.23
CA ASP A 222 -20.39 -12.73 4.88
C ASP A 222 -19.27 -13.78 4.73
N GLN A 223 -19.63 -15.03 4.39
CA GLN A 223 -18.65 -16.05 4.03
C GLN A 223 -17.94 -15.67 2.74
N GLY A 224 -16.80 -15.00 2.88
CA GLY A 224 -15.87 -14.76 1.77
C GLY A 224 -15.30 -16.08 1.26
N SER A 225 -15.38 -16.29 -0.05
CA SER A 225 -14.86 -17.47 -0.77
C SER A 225 -13.32 -17.49 -0.91
N GLU A 226 -12.58 -16.77 -0.06
CA GLU A 226 -11.12 -16.72 -0.10
C GLU A 226 -10.50 -17.81 0.77
N ARG A 227 -9.42 -18.42 0.26
CA ARG A 227 -8.77 -19.59 0.86
C ARG A 227 -8.09 -19.21 2.18
N VAL A 228 -8.43 -19.89 3.27
CA VAL A 228 -7.88 -19.66 4.60
C VAL A 228 -6.81 -20.71 4.91
N HIS A 229 -5.63 -20.27 5.38
CA HIS A 229 -4.60 -21.18 5.88
C HIS A 229 -5.02 -21.73 7.25
N HIS A 230 -5.60 -22.93 7.28
CA HIS A 230 -6.15 -23.53 8.51
C HIS A 230 -5.15 -23.62 9.67
N GLU A 231 -3.86 -23.87 9.40
CA GLU A 231 -2.84 -23.91 10.44
C GLU A 231 -2.57 -22.52 11.05
N LEU A 232 -2.46 -21.49 10.21
CA LEU A 232 -2.27 -20.11 10.68
C LEU A 232 -3.52 -19.59 11.38
N GLN A 233 -4.71 -19.94 10.88
CA GLN A 233 -5.98 -19.66 11.52
C GLN A 233 -6.02 -20.24 12.93
N ALA A 234 -5.69 -21.53 13.10
CA ALA A 234 -5.68 -22.19 14.41
C ALA A 234 -4.66 -21.55 15.37
N ARG A 235 -3.44 -21.23 14.89
CA ARG A 235 -2.42 -20.55 15.70
C ARG A 235 -2.87 -19.14 16.14
N LEU A 236 -3.47 -18.39 15.22
CA LEU A 236 -3.95 -17.02 15.50
C LEU A 236 -5.15 -17.04 16.46
N GLN A 237 -6.08 -17.98 16.30
CA GLN A 237 -7.18 -18.21 17.23
C GLN A 237 -6.67 -18.52 18.64
N HIS A 238 -5.72 -19.46 18.76
CA HIS A 238 -5.16 -19.81 20.07
C HIS A 238 -4.46 -18.62 20.74
N PHE A 239 -3.69 -17.83 19.98
CA PHE A 239 -3.06 -16.61 20.48
C PHE A 239 -4.08 -15.59 21.00
N ILE A 240 -5.18 -15.38 20.27
CA ILE A 240 -6.25 -14.46 20.65
C ILE A 240 -7.00 -14.94 21.91
N GLN A 241 -7.25 -16.25 22.03
CA GLN A 241 -7.90 -16.84 23.20
C GLN A 241 -7.06 -16.65 24.46
N ASP A 242 -5.76 -16.92 24.39
CA ASP A 242 -4.85 -16.77 25.52
C ASP A 242 -4.59 -15.31 25.90
N HIS A 243 -4.80 -14.37 24.98
CA HIS A 243 -4.41 -12.95 25.14
C HIS A 243 -5.55 -11.99 24.76
N ALA A 244 -6.76 -12.26 25.27
CA ALA A 244 -7.95 -11.45 24.99
C ALA A 244 -7.83 -9.97 25.42
N ALA A 245 -6.90 -9.65 26.34
CA ALA A 245 -6.71 -8.32 26.94
C ALA A 245 -5.72 -7.41 26.20
N GLY A 246 -5.83 -7.31 24.88
CA GLY A 246 -5.11 -6.33 24.04
C GLY A 246 -3.85 -6.88 23.41
N SER A 247 -3.93 -7.16 22.11
CA SER A 247 -2.86 -7.74 21.31
C SER A 247 -2.78 -7.04 19.96
N VAL A 248 -1.55 -6.87 19.46
CA VAL A 248 -1.27 -6.33 18.12
C VAL A 248 -0.67 -7.43 17.26
N VAL A 249 -1.31 -7.73 16.14
CA VAL A 249 -0.88 -8.79 15.22
C VAL A 249 -0.49 -8.16 13.89
N GLY A 250 0.79 -8.23 13.53
CA GLY A 250 1.27 -7.86 12.21
C GLY A 250 1.13 -9.01 11.24
N ILE A 251 0.40 -8.84 10.14
CA ILE A 251 0.25 -9.83 9.08
C ILE A 251 1.02 -9.34 7.87
N GLN A 252 2.20 -9.94 7.69
CA GLN A 252 3.08 -9.70 6.57
C GLN A 252 2.70 -10.62 5.41
N GLY A 253 2.56 -10.09 4.21
CA GLY A 253 2.39 -10.91 3.02
C GLY A 253 2.02 -10.07 1.80
N ARG A 254 2.05 -10.67 0.62
CA ARG A 254 1.74 -9.95 -0.62
C ARG A 254 0.24 -9.61 -0.72
N PRO A 255 -0.15 -8.58 -1.49
CA PRO A 255 -1.53 -8.41 -1.90
C PRO A 255 -2.10 -9.71 -2.48
N GLY A 256 -3.30 -10.09 -2.04
CA GLY A 256 -3.93 -11.30 -2.56
C GLY A 256 -3.45 -12.63 -1.97
N SER A 257 -2.57 -12.62 -0.97
CA SER A 257 -2.16 -13.82 -0.21
C SER A 257 -3.20 -14.31 0.81
N GLY A 258 -4.40 -13.69 0.86
CA GLY A 258 -5.45 -14.05 1.82
C GLY A 258 -5.28 -13.44 3.22
N ARG A 259 -4.44 -12.40 3.38
CA ARG A 259 -4.23 -11.68 4.66
C ARG A 259 -5.56 -11.22 5.28
N ARG A 260 -6.40 -10.58 4.46
CA ARG A 260 -7.70 -10.04 4.88
C ARG A 260 -8.69 -11.17 5.20
N ALA A 261 -8.74 -12.20 4.35
CA ALA A 261 -9.56 -13.39 4.58
C ALA A 261 -9.21 -14.11 5.89
N LEU A 262 -7.91 -14.22 6.22
CA LEU A 262 -7.46 -14.80 7.49
C LEU A 262 -8.05 -14.03 8.69
N VAL A 263 -7.94 -12.69 8.70
CA VAL A 263 -8.49 -11.85 9.78
C VAL A 263 -10.01 -11.94 9.85
N GLN A 264 -10.68 -11.86 8.70
CA GLN A 264 -12.14 -11.95 8.61
C GLN A 264 -12.66 -13.29 9.15
N THR A 265 -12.00 -14.39 8.82
CA THR A 265 -12.38 -15.73 9.29
C THR A 265 -12.17 -15.87 10.79
N VAL A 266 -11.03 -15.41 11.30
CA VAL A 266 -10.75 -15.45 12.75
C VAL A 266 -11.72 -14.55 13.53
N ALA A 267 -12.11 -13.39 12.98
CA ALA A 267 -13.13 -12.55 13.60
C ALA A 267 -14.51 -13.24 13.61
N ALA A 268 -14.86 -13.94 12.52
CA ALA A 268 -16.12 -14.67 12.41
C ALA A 268 -16.23 -15.83 13.39
N ASP A 269 -15.17 -16.61 13.57
CA ASP A 269 -15.14 -17.76 14.49
C ASP A 269 -15.29 -17.33 15.96
N HIS A 270 -14.95 -16.08 16.29
CA HIS A 270 -15.04 -15.51 17.63
C HIS A 270 -16.30 -14.66 17.88
N ASP A 271 -17.24 -14.64 16.93
CA ASP A 271 -18.44 -13.78 16.95
C ASP A 271 -18.11 -12.31 17.26
N ARG A 272 -16.92 -11.85 16.82
CA ARG A 272 -16.47 -10.47 17.02
C ARG A 272 -16.73 -9.66 15.77
N ARG A 273 -17.25 -8.45 15.95
CA ARG A 273 -17.34 -7.45 14.89
C ARG A 273 -15.92 -7.04 14.46
N LEU A 274 -15.75 -6.79 13.17
CA LEU A 274 -14.47 -6.31 12.61
C LEU A 274 -14.67 -4.94 11.98
N LEU A 275 -13.88 -3.97 12.40
CA LEU A 275 -13.78 -2.66 11.77
C LEU A 275 -12.52 -2.63 10.89
N ILE A 276 -12.71 -2.39 9.59
CA ILE A 276 -11.65 -2.34 8.60
C ILE A 276 -11.37 -0.87 8.28
N VAL A 277 -10.16 -0.43 8.62
CA VAL A 277 -9.64 0.91 8.38
C VAL A 277 -8.80 0.89 7.12
N ASP A 278 -9.19 1.69 6.13
CA ASP A 278 -8.40 1.95 4.93
C ASP A 278 -7.35 3.01 5.26
N VAL A 279 -6.10 2.58 5.47
CA VAL A 279 -5.01 3.48 5.87
C VAL A 279 -4.68 4.52 4.77
N PRO A 280 -4.64 4.19 3.47
CA PRO A 280 -4.52 5.19 2.41
C PRO A 280 -5.56 6.31 2.50
N LEU A 281 -6.85 5.99 2.65
CA LEU A 281 -7.91 7.00 2.78
C LEU A 281 -7.82 7.78 4.11
N LEU A 282 -7.41 7.11 5.20
CA LEU A 282 -7.17 7.76 6.49
C LEU A 282 -6.08 8.85 6.38
N LEU A 283 -5.00 8.60 5.64
CA LEU A 283 -3.89 9.56 5.49
C LEU A 283 -4.27 10.80 4.68
N GLU A 284 -5.37 10.75 3.91
CA GLU A 284 -5.91 11.89 3.16
C GLU A 284 -6.94 12.72 3.95
N CYS A 285 -7.28 12.30 5.17
CA CYS A 285 -8.27 12.98 5.98
C CYS A 285 -7.76 14.34 6.50
N LYS A 286 -8.70 15.23 6.86
CA LYS A 286 -8.39 16.57 7.40
C LYS A 286 -8.14 16.57 8.92
N LEU A 287 -8.39 15.45 9.58
CA LEU A 287 -8.26 15.33 11.03
C LEU A 287 -6.78 15.22 11.41
N SER A 288 -6.44 15.66 12.63
CA SER A 288 -5.12 15.37 13.17
C SER A 288 -4.95 13.86 13.42
N PRO A 289 -3.71 13.33 13.43
CA PRO A 289 -3.47 11.90 13.67
C PRO A 289 -4.09 11.40 14.99
N ASP A 290 -4.02 12.22 16.05
CA ASP A 290 -4.55 11.87 17.36
C ASP A 290 -6.08 11.83 17.38
N GLU A 291 -6.72 12.79 16.72
CA GLU A 291 -8.19 12.82 16.55
C GLU A 291 -8.67 11.60 15.76
N ALA A 292 -8.10 11.35 14.58
CA ALA A 292 -8.54 10.28 13.70
C ALA A 292 -8.38 8.90 14.35
N ILE A 293 -7.18 8.60 14.88
CA ILE A 293 -6.88 7.30 15.51
C ILE A 293 -7.68 7.15 16.81
N GLY A 294 -7.81 8.21 17.61
CA GLY A 294 -8.60 8.18 18.83
C GLY A 294 -10.08 7.86 18.57
N ARG A 295 -10.69 8.47 17.54
CA ARG A 295 -12.07 8.16 17.12
C ARG A 295 -12.24 6.71 16.66
N ILE A 296 -11.30 6.19 15.88
CA ILE A 296 -11.30 4.78 15.43
C ILE A 296 -11.26 3.82 16.63
N LEU A 297 -10.33 4.02 17.56
CA LEU A 297 -10.18 3.16 18.75
C LEU A 297 -11.39 3.26 19.67
N ARG A 298 -11.95 4.46 19.81
CA ARG A 298 -13.20 4.69 20.55
C ARG A 298 -14.35 3.90 19.93
N GLU A 299 -14.53 3.97 18.61
CA GLU A 299 -15.59 3.21 17.93
C GLU A 299 -15.39 1.69 18.08
N ALA A 300 -14.14 1.22 18.00
CA ALA A 300 -13.81 -0.18 18.25
C ALA A 300 -14.16 -0.60 19.68
N THR A 301 -13.92 0.26 20.67
CA THR A 301 -14.27 0.01 22.06
C THR A 301 -15.80 -0.03 22.26
N LEU A 302 -16.52 0.95 21.70
CA LEU A 302 -18.00 1.02 21.75
C LEU A 302 -18.65 -0.22 21.14
N ARG A 303 -18.14 -0.68 19.99
CA ARG A 303 -18.69 -1.86 19.29
C ARG A 303 -18.09 -3.18 19.77
N GLN A 304 -17.14 -3.15 20.70
CA GLN A 304 -16.32 -4.29 21.11
C GLN A 304 -15.73 -5.04 19.90
N ALA A 305 -15.33 -4.28 18.88
CA ALA A 305 -14.85 -4.79 17.61
C ALA A 305 -13.33 -4.93 17.59
N ALA A 306 -12.83 -5.93 16.85
CA ALA A 306 -11.44 -5.97 16.46
C ALA A 306 -11.17 -4.95 15.33
N LEU A 307 -9.94 -4.46 15.25
CA LEU A 307 -9.52 -3.50 14.23
C LEU A 307 -8.61 -4.14 13.21
N LEU A 308 -8.87 -3.90 11.94
CA LEU A 308 -7.98 -4.24 10.83
C LEU A 308 -7.49 -2.95 10.16
N TRP A 309 -6.19 -2.68 10.26
CA TRP A 309 -5.53 -1.58 9.56
C TRP A 309 -5.03 -2.10 8.20
N ASP A 310 -5.85 -1.91 7.16
CA ASP A 310 -5.58 -2.40 5.82
C ASP A 310 -4.57 -1.48 5.11
N ALA A 311 -3.66 -2.07 4.33
CA ALA A 311 -2.59 -1.36 3.62
C ALA A 311 -1.73 -0.42 4.50
N SER A 312 -1.27 -0.89 5.66
CA SER A 312 -0.44 -0.12 6.62
C SER A 312 0.99 0.18 6.15
N GLU A 313 1.39 -0.32 4.98
CA GLU A 313 2.76 -0.24 4.43
C GLU A 313 3.34 1.17 4.46
N ARG A 314 2.61 2.13 3.88
CA ARG A 314 3.09 3.51 3.77
C ARG A 314 3.23 4.17 5.15
N LEU A 315 2.28 3.95 6.04
CA LEU A 315 2.31 4.50 7.40
C LEU A 315 3.50 3.96 8.22
N LEU A 316 3.91 2.71 8.00
CA LEU A 316 4.99 2.08 8.76
C LEU A 316 6.39 2.43 8.23
N HIS A 317 6.56 2.57 6.91
CA HIS A 317 7.87 2.70 6.27
C HIS A 317 8.20 4.11 5.74
N ASP A 318 7.22 4.99 5.55
CA ASP A 318 7.44 6.36 5.07
C ASP A 318 7.84 7.29 6.23
N GLU A 319 9.07 7.80 6.21
CA GLU A 319 9.58 8.70 7.25
C GLU A 319 8.84 10.05 7.31
N ALA A 320 8.23 10.49 6.20
CA ALA A 320 7.37 11.67 6.18
C ALA A 320 6.12 11.49 7.06
N LEU A 321 5.70 10.25 7.31
CA LEU A 321 4.54 9.89 8.12
C LEU A 321 4.91 9.46 9.55
N SER A 322 6.14 9.77 10.00
CA SER A 322 6.62 9.44 11.34
C SER A 322 5.71 9.93 12.47
N GLY A 323 5.06 11.09 12.30
CA GLY A 323 4.05 11.61 13.24
C GLY A 323 2.82 10.70 13.37
N TRP A 324 2.26 10.26 12.24
CA TRP A 324 1.15 9.29 12.22
C TRP A 324 1.55 7.95 12.84
N ARG A 325 2.74 7.45 12.47
CA ARG A 325 3.30 6.20 13.00
C ARG A 325 3.44 6.24 14.52
N THR A 326 3.98 7.32 15.06
CA THR A 326 4.21 7.48 16.51
C THR A 326 2.89 7.47 17.28
N VAL A 327 1.91 8.25 16.81
CA VAL A 327 0.58 8.34 17.45
C VAL A 327 -0.13 6.99 17.38
N LEU A 328 -0.10 6.31 16.23
CA LEU A 328 -0.71 4.99 16.08
C LEU A 328 -0.14 3.99 17.10
N LEU A 329 1.18 3.87 17.16
CA LEU A 329 1.84 2.91 18.05
C LEU A 329 1.57 3.21 19.52
N GLN A 330 1.66 4.48 19.93
CA GLN A 330 1.35 4.90 21.29
C GLN A 330 -0.11 4.60 21.67
N ARG A 331 -1.05 4.90 20.76
CA ARG A 331 -2.48 4.69 21.00
C ARG A 331 -2.83 3.20 21.04
N LEU A 332 -2.24 2.39 20.15
CA LEU A 332 -2.38 0.93 20.14
C LEU A 332 -1.78 0.26 21.38
N ASP A 333 -0.60 0.69 21.85
CA ASP A 333 -0.01 0.16 23.10
C ASP A 333 -0.95 0.39 24.30
N SER A 334 -1.69 1.49 24.26
CA SER A 334 -2.60 1.88 25.33
C SER A 334 -4.01 1.26 25.21
N HIS A 335 -4.35 0.63 24.07
CA HIS A 335 -5.68 0.12 23.75
C HIS A 335 -5.88 -1.34 24.19
N VAL A 336 -7.03 -1.66 24.78
CA VAL A 336 -7.33 -2.99 25.35
C VAL A 336 -7.86 -3.98 24.31
N GLY A 337 -8.31 -3.52 23.14
CA GLY A 337 -8.81 -4.40 22.07
C GLY A 337 -7.73 -4.99 21.15
N ILE A 338 -8.15 -5.87 20.25
CA ILE A 338 -7.27 -6.54 19.27
C ILE A 338 -7.10 -5.66 18.04
N SER A 339 -5.86 -5.53 17.54
CA SER A 339 -5.56 -4.82 16.30
C SER A 339 -4.69 -5.65 15.37
N PHE A 340 -5.09 -5.70 14.11
CA PHE A 340 -4.37 -6.38 13.03
C PHE A 340 -3.77 -5.32 12.10
N LEU A 341 -2.47 -5.40 11.84
CA LEU A 341 -1.76 -4.54 10.90
C LEU A 341 -1.44 -5.36 9.65
N ILE A 342 -1.96 -4.99 8.48
CA ILE A 342 -1.60 -5.64 7.21
C ILE A 342 -0.50 -4.83 6.52
N PHE A 343 0.60 -5.49 6.19
CA PHE A 343 1.72 -4.89 5.46
C PHE A 343 2.40 -5.91 4.53
N GLU A 344 3.14 -5.42 3.55
CA GLU A 344 3.82 -6.24 2.54
C GLU A 344 5.25 -6.57 2.95
N HIS A 345 6.02 -5.56 3.35
CA HIS A 345 7.41 -5.74 3.73
C HIS A 345 7.54 -5.96 5.24
N ALA A 346 8.58 -6.69 5.63
CA ALA A 346 8.82 -6.98 7.03
C ALA A 346 8.99 -5.69 7.84
N TRP A 347 8.11 -5.49 8.81
CA TRP A 347 8.22 -4.43 9.80
C TRP A 347 8.40 -5.02 11.20
N GLU A 348 9.30 -4.42 11.98
CA GLU A 348 9.60 -4.83 13.35
C GLU A 348 9.25 -3.72 14.32
N ALA A 349 8.45 -4.06 15.33
CA ALA A 349 8.04 -3.17 16.40
C ALA A 349 9.14 -3.00 17.46
N ARG A 350 10.33 -2.52 17.07
CA ARG A 350 11.54 -2.39 17.91
C ARG A 350 11.29 -1.58 19.19
N GLY A 351 10.76 -2.23 20.23
CA GLY A 351 10.39 -1.59 21.50
C GLY A 351 9.16 -0.67 21.42
N SER A 352 8.38 -0.72 20.34
CA SER A 352 7.24 0.18 20.12
C SER A 352 6.03 -0.14 21.01
N PHE A 353 5.96 -1.36 21.54
CA PHE A 353 4.92 -1.82 22.44
C PHE A 353 5.55 -2.20 23.78
N SER A 354 5.14 -1.52 24.84
CA SER A 354 5.62 -1.76 26.20
C SER A 354 4.57 -2.48 27.05
N GLN A 355 3.29 -2.28 26.75
CA GLN A 355 2.15 -2.83 27.46
C GLN A 355 1.46 -3.96 26.69
N ARG A 356 1.64 -4.02 25.37
CA ARG A 356 0.99 -5.02 24.49
C ARG A 356 1.96 -6.02 23.91
N ARG A 357 1.42 -7.22 23.65
CA ARG A 357 2.14 -8.24 22.90
C ARG A 357 1.99 -7.97 21.41
N TYR A 358 3.13 -7.94 20.73
CA TYR A 358 3.21 -7.89 19.29
C TYR A 358 3.66 -9.24 18.76
N VAL A 359 2.92 -9.79 17.79
CA VAL A 359 3.33 -10.98 17.03
C VAL A 359 3.27 -10.66 15.54
N ARG A 360 4.30 -11.05 14.80
CA ARG A 360 4.32 -10.96 13.34
C ARG A 360 4.07 -12.35 12.76
N LEU A 361 3.06 -12.44 11.90
CA LEU A 361 2.73 -13.62 11.11
C LEU A 361 3.09 -13.34 9.65
N GLU A 362 3.92 -14.19 9.08
CA GLU A 362 4.26 -14.15 7.66
C GLU A 362 3.34 -15.11 6.90
N MET A 363 2.66 -14.59 5.88
CA MET A 363 1.84 -15.40 4.98
C MET A 363 2.78 -16.25 4.11
N PRO A 364 2.59 -17.58 4.10
CA PRO A 364 3.40 -18.45 3.26
C PRO A 364 3.19 -18.11 1.79
N THR A 365 4.26 -18.19 1.01
CA THR A 365 4.15 -18.14 -0.44
C THR A 365 3.51 -19.43 -0.94
N LEU A 366 2.62 -19.34 -1.93
CA LEU A 366 1.99 -20.53 -2.51
C LEU A 366 3.07 -21.46 -3.05
N THR A 367 3.09 -22.70 -2.57
CA THR A 367 3.93 -23.76 -3.12
C THR A 367 3.53 -24.08 -4.55
N TYR A 368 4.42 -24.74 -5.30
CA TYR A 368 4.09 -25.19 -6.66
C TYR A 368 2.84 -26.06 -6.69
N ALA A 369 2.73 -27.02 -5.77
CA ALA A 369 1.60 -27.94 -5.70
C ALA A 369 0.28 -27.20 -5.43
N GLU A 370 0.31 -26.19 -4.55
CA GLU A 370 -0.86 -25.36 -4.28
C GLU A 370 -1.26 -24.49 -5.48
N ARG A 371 -0.29 -23.90 -6.19
CA ARG A 371 -0.57 -23.14 -7.43
C ARG A 371 -1.13 -24.05 -8.52
N GLU A 372 -0.55 -25.24 -8.71
CA GLU A 372 -1.05 -26.23 -9.67
C GLU A 372 -2.50 -26.63 -9.36
N GLN A 373 -2.82 -26.86 -8.07
CA GLN A 373 -4.18 -27.15 -7.65
C GLN A 373 -5.15 -25.98 -7.89
N LEU A 374 -4.72 -24.73 -7.66
CA LEU A 374 -5.52 -23.55 -7.94
C LEU A 374 -5.80 -23.39 -9.45
N TRP A 375 -4.77 -23.56 -10.28
CA TRP A 375 -4.92 -23.56 -11.74
C TRP A 375 -5.90 -24.63 -12.20
N ARG A 376 -5.75 -25.87 -11.70
CA ARG A 376 -6.71 -26.95 -11.98
C ARG A 376 -8.13 -26.59 -11.56
N GLY A 377 -8.30 -26.04 -10.36
CA GLY A 377 -9.61 -25.66 -9.84
C GLY A 377 -10.29 -24.59 -10.69
N HIS A 378 -9.57 -23.55 -11.08
CA HIS A 378 -10.13 -22.46 -11.88
C HIS A 378 -10.32 -22.81 -13.37
N LEU A 379 -9.49 -23.72 -13.93
CA LEU A 379 -9.53 -24.15 -15.34
C LEU A 379 -10.31 -25.45 -15.59
N ALA A 380 -10.93 -26.03 -14.56
CA ALA A 380 -11.60 -27.34 -14.63
C ALA A 380 -12.65 -27.43 -15.75
N ASN A 381 -13.30 -26.32 -16.07
CA ASN A 381 -14.38 -26.26 -17.07
C ASN A 381 -13.90 -25.80 -18.47
N ASP A 382 -12.61 -25.45 -18.63
CA ASP A 382 -12.09 -24.84 -19.87
C ASP A 382 -11.33 -25.85 -20.76
N GLY A 383 -11.28 -27.14 -20.39
CA GLY A 383 -10.79 -28.23 -21.25
C GLY A 383 -9.26 -28.35 -21.37
N PHE A 384 -8.48 -27.68 -20.51
CA PHE A 384 -7.02 -27.81 -20.51
C PHE A 384 -6.51 -29.09 -19.83
N ASP A 385 -5.39 -29.59 -20.32
CA ASP A 385 -4.71 -30.75 -19.75
C ASP A 385 -3.87 -30.39 -18.52
N ASP A 386 -3.51 -31.43 -17.74
CA ASP A 386 -2.66 -31.28 -16.56
C ASP A 386 -1.29 -30.65 -16.88
N ARG A 387 -0.76 -30.89 -18.10
CA ARG A 387 0.53 -30.33 -18.52
C ARG A 387 0.48 -28.81 -18.66
N THR A 388 -0.63 -28.28 -19.15
CA THR A 388 -0.85 -26.83 -19.23
C THR A 388 -0.86 -26.20 -17.83
N CYS A 389 -1.61 -26.78 -16.89
CA CYS A 389 -1.67 -26.29 -15.51
C CYS A 389 -0.29 -26.33 -14.85
N GLN A 390 0.48 -27.40 -15.09
CA GLN A 390 1.85 -27.54 -14.62
C GLN A 390 2.78 -26.48 -15.21
N SER A 391 2.64 -26.17 -16.50
CA SER A 391 3.39 -25.14 -17.19
C SER A 391 3.06 -23.76 -16.62
N LEU A 392 1.78 -23.43 -16.42
CA LEU A 392 1.37 -22.13 -15.85
C LEU A 392 1.87 -21.97 -14.41
N ALA A 393 1.79 -23.02 -13.59
CA ALA A 393 2.29 -23.00 -12.22
C ALA A 393 3.82 -22.89 -12.11
N SER A 394 4.56 -23.36 -13.13
CA SER A 394 6.02 -23.19 -13.22
C SER A 394 6.43 -21.84 -13.79
N THR A 395 5.70 -21.36 -14.81
CA THR A 395 6.04 -20.14 -15.54
C THR A 395 5.61 -18.88 -14.79
N PHE A 396 4.48 -18.91 -14.05
CA PHE A 396 3.97 -17.72 -13.38
C PHE A 396 3.88 -17.91 -11.86
N ARG A 397 4.48 -16.98 -11.10
CA ARG A 397 4.49 -16.97 -9.63
C ARG A 397 3.35 -16.11 -9.05
N LEU A 398 2.14 -16.36 -9.54
CA LEU A 398 0.95 -15.59 -9.14
C LEU A 398 0.37 -16.07 -7.80
N GLY A 399 -0.13 -15.11 -7.01
CA GLY A 399 -0.96 -15.37 -5.83
C GLY A 399 -2.35 -15.88 -6.21
N ALA A 400 -3.13 -16.37 -5.23
CA ALA A 400 -4.42 -17.00 -5.50
C ALA A 400 -5.41 -16.07 -6.19
N SER A 401 -5.56 -14.84 -5.69
CA SER A 401 -6.40 -13.81 -6.32
C SER A 401 -5.91 -13.40 -7.71
N GLN A 402 -4.59 -13.36 -7.94
CA GLN A 402 -4.02 -13.06 -9.25
C GLN A 402 -4.28 -14.19 -10.26
N ILE A 403 -4.24 -15.46 -9.82
CA ILE A 403 -4.63 -16.61 -10.67
C ILE A 403 -6.10 -16.48 -11.06
N GLN A 404 -6.99 -16.20 -10.10
CA GLN A 404 -8.42 -16.00 -10.36
C GLN A 404 -8.67 -14.82 -11.33
N ALA A 405 -8.00 -13.69 -11.10
CA ALA A 405 -8.08 -12.52 -11.96
C ALA A 405 -7.56 -12.80 -13.38
N ALA A 406 -6.44 -13.54 -13.50
CA ALA A 406 -5.89 -13.95 -14.79
C ALA A 406 -6.86 -14.84 -15.57
N VAL A 407 -7.46 -15.85 -14.94
CA VAL A 407 -8.45 -16.73 -15.60
C VAL A 407 -9.69 -15.93 -16.02
N THR A 408 -10.17 -15.04 -15.16
CA THR A 408 -11.33 -14.19 -15.47
C THR A 408 -11.04 -13.26 -16.66
N MET A 409 -9.87 -12.62 -16.67
CA MET A 409 -9.42 -11.77 -17.76
C MET A 409 -9.23 -12.56 -19.06
N ALA A 410 -8.64 -13.76 -19.00
CA ALA A 410 -8.46 -14.61 -20.17
C ALA A 410 -9.81 -14.99 -20.80
N ARG A 411 -10.82 -15.33 -19.98
CA ARG A 411 -12.18 -15.61 -20.46
C ARG A 411 -12.83 -14.39 -21.11
N SER A 412 -12.66 -13.21 -20.53
CA SER A 412 -13.13 -11.95 -21.12
C SER A 412 -12.44 -11.64 -22.45
N LEU A 413 -11.13 -11.90 -22.57
CA LEU A 413 -10.38 -11.72 -23.82
C LEU A 413 -10.85 -12.70 -24.90
N ALA A 414 -11.08 -13.97 -24.55
CA ALA A 414 -11.61 -14.98 -25.46
C ALA A 414 -12.99 -14.56 -26.00
N HIS A 415 -13.86 -14.07 -25.12
CA HIS A 415 -15.17 -13.56 -25.52
C HIS A 415 -15.08 -12.35 -26.46
N TRP A 416 -14.13 -11.43 -26.20
CA TRP A 416 -13.89 -10.26 -27.04
C TRP A 416 -13.36 -10.62 -28.43
N ASN A 417 -12.38 -11.53 -28.51
CA ASN A 417 -11.71 -11.87 -29.76
C ASN A 417 -12.53 -12.78 -30.67
N ASN A 418 -13.29 -13.73 -30.11
CA ASN A 418 -13.92 -14.80 -30.87
C ASN A 418 -15.44 -14.63 -31.04
N GLY A 419 -16.04 -13.59 -30.47
CA GLY A 419 -17.48 -13.37 -30.48
C GLY A 419 -18.27 -14.45 -29.74
N ALA A 420 -19.60 -14.45 -29.86
CA ALA A 420 -20.48 -15.36 -29.11
C ALA A 420 -20.35 -16.85 -29.50
N ASP A 421 -19.73 -17.17 -30.64
CA ASP A 421 -19.74 -18.51 -31.25
C ASP A 421 -18.52 -19.38 -30.93
N HIS A 422 -17.49 -18.87 -30.22
CA HIS A 422 -16.33 -19.67 -29.79
C HIS A 422 -15.93 -19.36 -28.34
N GLN A 423 -16.36 -20.22 -27.42
CA GLN A 423 -16.07 -20.14 -25.98
C GLN A 423 -14.75 -20.81 -25.56
N ALA A 424 -14.00 -21.42 -26.48
CA ALA A 424 -12.79 -22.16 -26.13
C ALA A 424 -11.63 -21.20 -25.82
N LEU A 425 -11.25 -21.16 -24.55
CA LEU A 425 -10.11 -20.40 -24.05
C LEU A 425 -8.81 -20.88 -24.72
N THR A 426 -7.96 -19.98 -25.20
CA THR A 426 -6.67 -20.36 -25.80
C THR A 426 -5.50 -20.19 -24.82
N LEU A 427 -4.41 -20.95 -25.03
CA LEU A 427 -3.16 -20.76 -24.27
C LEU A 427 -2.59 -19.34 -24.42
N ALA A 428 -2.73 -18.74 -25.60
CA ALA A 428 -2.21 -17.40 -25.86
C ALA A 428 -2.91 -16.33 -24.99
N GLU A 429 -4.24 -16.44 -24.82
CA GLU A 429 -5.04 -15.54 -23.99
C GLU A 429 -4.74 -15.73 -22.49
N LEU A 430 -4.58 -16.98 -22.03
CA LEU A 430 -4.15 -17.26 -20.66
C LEU A 430 -2.78 -16.66 -20.36
N PHE A 431 -1.79 -16.89 -21.22
CA PHE A 431 -0.47 -16.31 -21.05
C PHE A 431 -0.51 -14.77 -21.10
N ALA A 432 -1.34 -14.17 -21.96
CA ALA A 432 -1.53 -12.72 -22.00
C ALA A 432 -2.14 -12.16 -20.71
N ALA A 433 -3.17 -12.82 -20.17
CA ALA A 433 -3.78 -12.42 -18.91
C ALA A 433 -2.83 -12.60 -17.72
N CYS A 434 -2.07 -13.69 -17.66
CA CYS A 434 -1.03 -13.90 -16.64
C CYS A 434 0.02 -12.79 -16.67
N ARG A 435 0.52 -12.41 -17.86
CA ARG A 435 1.45 -11.30 -18.04
C ARG A 435 0.88 -9.97 -17.55
N ALA A 436 -0.40 -9.71 -17.82
CA ALA A 436 -1.06 -8.49 -17.34
C ALA A 436 -1.13 -8.41 -15.80
N GLN A 437 -1.25 -9.55 -15.11
CA GLN A 437 -1.23 -9.60 -13.64
C GLN A 437 0.17 -9.44 -13.04
N SER A 438 1.23 -9.69 -13.81
CA SER A 438 2.61 -9.78 -13.33
C SER A 438 3.47 -8.55 -13.66
N SER A 439 3.09 -7.77 -14.67
CA SER A 439 3.89 -6.67 -15.26
C SER A 439 3.77 -5.32 -14.55
N GLY A 440 2.76 -5.11 -13.68
CA GLY A 440 2.37 -3.79 -13.18
C GLY A 440 3.46 -2.99 -12.44
N ARG A 441 4.29 -3.65 -11.60
CA ARG A 441 5.35 -2.98 -10.81
C ARG A 441 6.68 -2.89 -11.54
N LEU A 442 6.96 -3.80 -12.48
CA LEU A 442 8.21 -3.83 -13.23
C LEU A 442 8.20 -2.82 -14.39
N ALA A 443 7.02 -2.53 -14.96
CA ALA A 443 6.85 -1.55 -16.03
C ALA A 443 7.18 -0.11 -15.60
N THR A 444 7.15 0.22 -14.31
CA THR A 444 7.57 1.54 -13.80
C THR A 444 9.08 1.63 -13.59
N LEU A 445 9.77 0.50 -13.42
CA LEU A 445 11.20 0.41 -13.11
C LEU A 445 12.06 0.09 -14.33
N ALA A 446 11.50 -0.53 -15.37
CA ALA A 446 12.23 -0.97 -16.55
C ALA A 446 11.40 -0.85 -17.83
N ARG A 447 12.07 -0.81 -18.99
CA ARG A 447 11.41 -0.71 -20.29
C ARG A 447 11.04 -2.09 -20.81
N ALA A 448 9.74 -2.38 -20.91
CA ALA A 448 9.25 -3.59 -21.55
C ALA A 448 9.60 -3.59 -23.06
N ILE A 449 10.08 -4.72 -23.56
CA ILE A 449 10.27 -5.02 -24.99
C ILE A 449 9.27 -6.11 -25.36
N THR A 450 8.39 -5.82 -26.31
CA THR A 450 7.50 -6.82 -26.90
C THR A 450 8.30 -7.67 -27.89
N PRO A 451 8.48 -8.98 -27.65
CA PRO A 451 9.25 -9.82 -28.55
C PRO A 451 8.55 -9.98 -29.90
N THR A 452 9.21 -9.52 -30.97
CA THR A 452 8.65 -9.60 -32.34
C THR A 452 9.33 -10.66 -33.20
N TYR A 453 10.61 -10.93 -32.95
CA TYR A 453 11.42 -11.85 -33.74
C TYR A 453 11.28 -13.31 -33.26
N GLY A 454 11.43 -14.25 -34.19
CA GLY A 454 11.53 -15.69 -33.95
C GLY A 454 12.84 -16.27 -34.49
N TRP A 455 13.03 -17.58 -34.32
CA TRP A 455 14.26 -18.28 -34.71
C TRP A 455 14.65 -18.11 -36.18
N ASP A 456 13.69 -17.91 -37.08
CA ASP A 456 13.92 -17.75 -38.51
C ASP A 456 14.45 -16.35 -38.90
N ASN A 457 14.38 -15.38 -37.98
CA ASN A 457 14.78 -13.99 -38.23
C ASN A 457 16.26 -13.71 -37.94
N ILE A 458 16.93 -14.58 -37.19
CA ILE A 458 18.33 -14.40 -36.80
C ILE A 458 19.24 -15.28 -37.65
N VAL A 459 20.34 -14.70 -38.14
CA VAL A 459 21.39 -15.41 -38.88
C VAL A 459 22.66 -15.40 -38.05
N LEU A 460 23.03 -16.56 -37.54
CA LEU A 460 24.25 -16.81 -36.76
C LEU A 460 24.83 -18.18 -37.14
N PRO A 461 26.12 -18.42 -36.84
CA PRO A 461 26.70 -19.74 -37.01
C PRO A 461 25.94 -20.79 -36.19
N ALA A 462 25.84 -22.01 -36.73
CA ALA A 462 24.99 -23.07 -36.17
C ALA A 462 25.28 -23.39 -34.68
N ASP A 463 26.54 -23.32 -34.27
CA ASP A 463 26.95 -23.54 -32.88
C ASP A 463 26.34 -22.50 -31.91
N HIS A 464 26.32 -21.22 -32.31
CA HIS A 464 25.77 -20.14 -31.48
C HIS A 464 24.24 -20.24 -31.36
N ILE A 465 23.55 -20.66 -32.43
CA ILE A 465 22.11 -20.99 -32.38
C ILE A 465 21.86 -22.16 -31.43
N THR A 466 22.75 -23.15 -31.42
CA THR A 466 22.66 -24.31 -30.52
C THR A 466 22.82 -23.87 -29.06
N GLN A 467 23.83 -23.04 -28.75
CA GLN A 467 24.01 -22.44 -27.42
C GLN A 467 22.77 -21.63 -26.96
N MET A 468 22.16 -20.86 -27.86
CA MET A 468 20.91 -20.14 -27.55
C MET A 468 19.76 -21.09 -27.21
N ARG A 469 19.64 -22.22 -27.90
CA ARG A 469 18.61 -23.24 -27.61
C ARG A 469 18.89 -23.95 -26.29
N GLU A 470 20.16 -24.21 -25.96
CA GLU A 470 20.56 -24.80 -24.68
C GLU A 470 20.16 -23.92 -23.50
N ILE A 471 20.26 -22.60 -23.61
CA ILE A 471 19.74 -21.66 -22.61
C ILE A 471 18.23 -21.89 -22.38
N CYS A 472 17.46 -22.01 -23.47
CA CYS A 472 16.01 -22.23 -23.38
C CYS A 472 15.68 -23.59 -22.73
N ILE A 473 16.45 -24.64 -23.06
CA ILE A 473 16.33 -25.97 -22.46
C ILE A 473 16.61 -25.91 -20.95
N GLN A 474 17.70 -25.24 -20.54
CA GLN A 474 18.09 -25.10 -19.15
C GLN A 474 16.97 -24.44 -18.33
N VAL A 475 16.34 -23.39 -18.85
CA VAL A 475 15.24 -22.69 -18.18
C VAL A 475 13.99 -23.58 -18.07
N ARG A 476 13.57 -24.24 -19.17
CA ARG A 476 12.37 -25.10 -19.18
C ARG A 476 12.49 -26.32 -18.26
N HIS A 477 13.67 -26.95 -18.22
CA HIS A 477 13.89 -28.20 -17.48
C HIS A 477 14.50 -28.00 -16.10
N ARG A 478 14.75 -26.75 -15.70
CA ARG A 478 15.39 -26.40 -14.42
C ARG A 478 14.79 -27.14 -13.23
N ARG A 479 13.46 -27.16 -13.09
CA ARG A 479 12.79 -27.82 -11.96
C ARG A 479 13.06 -29.31 -11.91
N ILE A 480 13.07 -29.96 -13.07
CA ILE A 480 13.31 -31.41 -13.15
C ILE A 480 14.74 -31.71 -12.69
N VAL A 481 15.72 -30.94 -13.17
CA VAL A 481 17.13 -31.19 -12.86
C VAL A 481 17.50 -30.75 -11.44
N LEU A 482 17.17 -29.51 -11.06
CA LEU A 482 17.55 -28.96 -9.76
C LEU A 482 16.74 -29.58 -8.62
N GLU A 483 15.40 -29.54 -8.69
CA GLU A 483 14.56 -29.98 -7.56
C GLU A 483 14.29 -31.49 -7.60
N ARG A 484 13.78 -32.02 -8.73
CA ARG A 484 13.34 -33.43 -8.78
C ARG A 484 14.52 -34.42 -8.81
N TRP A 485 15.60 -34.08 -9.52
CA TRP A 485 16.82 -34.88 -9.54
C TRP A 485 17.81 -34.48 -8.44
N GLY A 486 17.53 -33.41 -7.68
CA GLY A 486 18.29 -33.00 -6.49
C GLY A 486 19.68 -32.41 -6.79
N PHE A 487 19.89 -31.84 -7.97
CA PHE A 487 21.18 -31.19 -8.29
C PHE A 487 21.42 -29.91 -7.48
N ASP A 488 20.37 -29.28 -6.93
CA ASP A 488 20.50 -28.11 -6.06
C ASP A 488 21.16 -28.41 -4.71
N ALA A 489 21.03 -29.63 -4.19
CA ALA A 489 21.68 -30.08 -2.96
C ALA A 489 23.20 -30.29 -3.10
N HIS A 490 23.69 -30.48 -4.33
CA HIS A 490 25.08 -30.85 -4.61
C HIS A 490 25.92 -29.73 -5.24
N PHE A 491 25.28 -28.70 -5.83
CA PHE A 491 25.98 -27.59 -6.48
C PHE A 491 25.51 -26.26 -5.89
N ALA A 492 26.45 -25.47 -5.33
CA ALA A 492 26.23 -24.09 -4.91
C ALA A 492 26.16 -23.12 -6.12
N MET A 493 25.56 -23.54 -7.22
CA MET A 493 25.37 -22.70 -8.41
C MET A 493 24.18 -21.77 -8.18
N GLY A 494 24.31 -20.53 -8.66
CA GLY A 494 23.21 -19.57 -8.65
C GLY A 494 21.95 -20.18 -9.28
N LYS A 495 20.79 -19.87 -8.71
CA LYS A 495 19.52 -20.48 -9.11
C LYS A 495 19.05 -20.00 -10.50
N GLY A 496 19.51 -18.84 -10.98
CA GLY A 496 19.15 -18.27 -12.28
C GLY A 496 20.06 -18.68 -13.45
N VAL A 497 19.75 -18.17 -14.65
CA VAL A 497 20.59 -18.34 -15.85
C VAL A 497 21.15 -16.98 -16.24
N ASN A 498 22.47 -16.80 -16.09
CA ASN A 498 23.17 -15.56 -16.34
C ASN A 498 23.97 -15.71 -17.64
N VAL A 499 23.58 -14.94 -18.65
CA VAL A 499 24.08 -15.06 -20.03
C VAL A 499 24.78 -13.77 -20.45
N LEU A 500 25.93 -13.90 -21.11
CA LEU A 500 26.63 -12.80 -21.77
C LEU A 500 26.50 -12.89 -23.28
N PHE A 501 26.02 -11.82 -23.90
CA PHE A 501 26.05 -11.59 -25.35
C PHE A 501 27.12 -10.56 -25.68
N ALA A 502 28.18 -11.02 -26.34
CA ALA A 502 29.34 -10.17 -26.64
C ALA A 502 29.57 -10.06 -28.14
N GLY A 503 29.73 -8.86 -28.67
CA GLY A 503 30.09 -8.69 -30.08
C GLY A 503 29.83 -7.28 -30.59
N PRO A 504 30.24 -6.92 -31.82
CA PRO A 504 30.05 -5.58 -32.36
C PRO A 504 28.59 -5.09 -32.33
N SER A 505 28.39 -3.78 -32.37
CA SER A 505 27.04 -3.22 -32.50
C SER A 505 26.39 -3.68 -33.81
N GLY A 506 25.11 -4.04 -33.77
CA GLY A 506 24.36 -4.49 -34.95
C GLY A 506 24.50 -5.96 -35.34
N THR A 507 25.10 -6.81 -34.50
CA THR A 507 25.20 -8.27 -34.76
C THR A 507 24.02 -9.11 -34.25
N GLY A 508 22.97 -8.47 -33.72
CA GLY A 508 21.72 -9.16 -33.35
C GLY A 508 21.57 -9.53 -31.87
N LYS A 509 22.41 -9.02 -30.96
CA LYS A 509 22.33 -9.30 -29.50
C LYS A 509 20.94 -9.07 -28.89
N THR A 510 20.33 -7.90 -29.15
CA THR A 510 18.97 -7.59 -28.65
C THR A 510 17.90 -8.47 -29.31
N MET A 511 18.06 -8.76 -30.60
CA MET A 511 17.16 -9.67 -31.33
C MET A 511 17.23 -11.10 -30.75
N ALA A 512 18.41 -11.58 -30.39
CA ALA A 512 18.58 -12.87 -29.73
C ALA A 512 17.86 -12.94 -28.37
N ALA A 513 17.92 -11.86 -27.58
CA ALA A 513 17.18 -11.77 -26.32
C ALA A 513 15.65 -11.81 -26.54
N GLU A 514 15.13 -11.12 -27.56
CA GLU A 514 13.71 -11.21 -27.94
C GLU A 514 13.31 -12.63 -28.35
N ILE A 515 14.14 -13.33 -29.14
CA ILE A 515 13.86 -14.70 -29.58
C ILE A 515 13.76 -15.65 -28.38
N ILE A 516 14.70 -15.55 -27.42
CA ILE A 516 14.67 -16.36 -26.19
C ILE A 516 13.41 -16.04 -25.36
N ALA A 517 13.06 -14.77 -25.21
CA ALA A 517 11.86 -14.36 -24.48
C ALA A 517 10.59 -14.93 -25.11
N ARG A 518 10.47 -14.83 -26.44
CA ARG A 518 9.35 -15.39 -27.19
C ARG A 518 9.26 -16.91 -27.07
N ASP A 519 10.39 -17.60 -27.18
CA ASP A 519 10.47 -19.06 -27.10
C ASP A 519 10.10 -19.59 -25.71
N LEU A 520 10.44 -18.85 -24.65
CA LEU A 520 10.08 -19.17 -23.27
C LEU A 520 8.69 -18.66 -22.86
N GLY A 521 8.06 -17.80 -23.67
CA GLY A 521 6.79 -17.15 -23.35
C GLY A 521 6.86 -16.14 -22.20
N LEU A 522 8.07 -15.62 -21.91
CA LEU A 522 8.36 -14.68 -20.84
C LEU A 522 8.43 -13.24 -21.36
N GLU A 523 8.24 -12.27 -20.46
CA GLU A 523 8.43 -10.86 -20.79
C GLU A 523 9.91 -10.48 -20.79
N LEU A 524 10.31 -9.61 -21.72
CA LEU A 524 11.65 -9.06 -21.81
C LEU A 524 11.66 -7.63 -21.33
N TYR A 525 12.50 -7.32 -20.33
CA TYR A 525 12.67 -5.97 -19.81
C TYR A 525 14.09 -5.49 -20.03
N LYS A 526 14.23 -4.36 -20.73
CA LYS A 526 15.51 -3.66 -20.85
C LYS A 526 15.70 -2.75 -19.64
N ILE A 527 16.83 -2.94 -18.97
CA ILE A 527 17.24 -2.16 -17.82
C ILE A 527 18.28 -1.14 -18.28
N ASP A 528 18.02 0.12 -17.98
CA ASP A 528 18.98 1.20 -18.14
C ASP A 528 19.72 1.40 -16.81
N LEU A 529 20.94 0.88 -16.74
CA LEU A 529 21.77 0.96 -15.55
C LEU A 529 22.18 2.40 -15.24
N SER A 530 22.30 3.26 -16.25
CA SER A 530 22.68 4.67 -16.06
C SER A 530 21.57 5.47 -15.36
N ALA A 531 20.31 5.07 -15.53
CA ALA A 531 19.17 5.65 -14.83
C ALA A 531 19.02 5.14 -13.38
N MET A 532 19.62 3.99 -13.04
CA MET A 532 19.50 3.37 -11.71
C MET A 532 20.62 3.75 -10.75
N VAL A 533 21.81 4.08 -11.27
CA VAL A 533 22.94 4.57 -10.47
C VAL A 533 22.74 6.07 -10.21
N SER A 534 22.05 6.37 -9.12
CA SER A 534 21.79 7.76 -8.70
C SER A 534 23.01 8.38 -8.01
N LYS A 535 23.02 9.70 -7.85
CA LYS A 535 24.06 10.42 -7.09
C LYS A 535 23.94 10.22 -5.55
N TYR A 536 22.92 9.52 -5.07
CA TYR A 536 22.60 9.39 -3.64
C TYR A 536 22.81 7.94 -3.16
N ILE A 537 23.77 7.77 -2.25
CA ILE A 537 24.15 6.48 -1.66
C ILE A 537 22.96 5.89 -0.88
N GLY A 538 22.57 4.65 -1.16
CA GLY A 538 21.48 3.92 -0.51
C GLY A 538 20.16 3.86 -1.29
N GLU A 539 19.85 4.85 -2.13
CA GLU A 539 18.69 4.78 -3.03
C GLU A 539 18.92 3.78 -4.17
N THR A 540 20.15 3.66 -4.66
CA THR A 540 20.56 2.68 -5.68
C THR A 540 20.28 1.24 -5.23
N GLU A 541 20.63 0.88 -3.99
CA GLU A 541 20.38 -0.47 -3.45
C GLU A 541 18.89 -0.77 -3.31
N LYS A 542 18.10 0.18 -2.79
CA LYS A 542 16.65 0.06 -2.67
C LYS A 542 15.98 -0.11 -4.04
N ASN A 543 16.45 0.63 -5.05
CA ASN A 543 15.94 0.55 -6.42
C ASN A 543 16.30 -0.78 -7.08
N LEU A 544 17.53 -1.28 -6.89
CA LEU A 544 17.94 -2.59 -7.39
C LEU A 544 17.16 -3.72 -6.69
N ASP A 545 16.96 -3.65 -5.37
CA ASP A 545 16.17 -4.64 -4.65
C ASP A 545 14.70 -4.66 -5.12
N ALA A 546 14.11 -3.49 -5.31
CA ALA A 546 12.76 -3.36 -5.86
C ALA A 546 12.68 -3.92 -7.29
N LEU A 547 13.68 -3.67 -8.14
CA LEU A 547 13.77 -4.19 -9.50
C LEU A 547 13.82 -5.71 -9.54
N PHE A 548 14.77 -6.32 -8.82
CA PHE A 548 14.93 -7.78 -8.80
C PHE A 548 13.74 -8.48 -8.13
N THR A 549 13.11 -7.85 -7.14
CA THR A 549 11.88 -8.35 -6.52
C THR A 549 10.72 -8.32 -7.52
N ALA A 550 10.52 -7.19 -8.21
CA ALA A 550 9.49 -7.08 -9.25
C ALA A 550 9.75 -8.02 -10.44
N ALA A 551 11.02 -8.20 -10.83
CA ALA A 551 11.41 -9.15 -11.87
C ALA A 551 11.09 -10.60 -11.49
N ARG A 552 11.32 -10.97 -10.22
CA ARG A 552 11.03 -12.31 -9.68
C ARG A 552 9.53 -12.58 -9.62
N GLU A 553 8.73 -11.55 -9.37
CA GLU A 553 7.27 -11.61 -9.42
C GLU A 553 6.75 -11.76 -10.85
N ALA A 554 7.34 -11.02 -11.79
CA ALA A 554 7.01 -11.09 -13.20
C ALA A 554 7.50 -12.37 -13.89
N ASN A 555 8.42 -13.11 -13.24
CA ASN A 555 9.24 -14.14 -13.87
C ASN A 555 9.85 -13.66 -15.21
N ALA A 556 10.38 -12.43 -15.21
CA ALA A 556 10.81 -11.74 -16.40
C ALA A 556 12.26 -12.06 -16.80
N ILE A 557 12.57 -11.88 -18.08
CA ILE A 557 13.94 -11.85 -18.59
C ILE A 557 14.46 -10.41 -18.47
N LEU A 558 15.59 -10.24 -17.79
CA LEU A 558 16.24 -8.95 -17.61
C LEU A 558 17.38 -8.78 -18.61
N LEU A 559 17.28 -7.77 -19.49
CA LEU A 559 18.32 -7.39 -20.44
C LEU A 559 19.06 -6.15 -19.94
N PHE A 560 20.31 -6.34 -19.56
CA PHE A 560 21.25 -5.27 -19.20
C PHE A 560 22.12 -4.95 -20.42
N ASP A 561 21.98 -3.74 -20.96
CA ASP A 561 22.77 -3.29 -22.11
C ASP A 561 24.00 -2.50 -21.66
N GLU A 562 25.04 -2.48 -22.50
CA GLU A 562 26.31 -1.78 -22.23
C GLU A 562 27.00 -2.22 -20.92
N ALA A 563 27.00 -3.53 -20.66
CA ALA A 563 27.56 -4.11 -19.43
C ALA A 563 29.05 -3.77 -19.21
N ASP A 564 29.81 -3.49 -20.26
CA ASP A 564 31.21 -3.06 -20.19
C ASP A 564 31.42 -1.71 -19.49
N SER A 565 30.39 -0.86 -19.44
CA SER A 565 30.44 0.41 -18.70
C SER A 565 30.56 0.22 -17.18
N LEU A 566 30.00 -0.87 -16.64
CA LEU A 566 30.03 -1.17 -15.21
C LEU A 566 31.05 -2.25 -14.83
N PHE A 567 31.20 -3.27 -15.68
CA PHE A 567 32.00 -4.47 -15.42
C PHE A 567 33.34 -4.48 -16.19
N GLY A 568 33.79 -3.31 -16.64
CA GLY A 568 35.07 -3.16 -17.34
C GLY A 568 36.30 -3.41 -16.44
N LYS A 569 37.42 -3.82 -17.04
CA LYS A 569 38.76 -3.95 -16.44
C LYS A 569 39.17 -2.57 -15.92
N ARG A 570 39.06 -2.37 -14.61
CA ARG A 570 39.27 -1.06 -13.99
C ARG A 570 40.75 -0.68 -14.08
N SER A 571 41.02 0.55 -14.53
CA SER A 571 42.29 1.23 -14.25
C SER A 571 42.38 1.58 -12.76
N GLU A 572 43.59 1.58 -12.20
CA GLU A 572 43.86 1.85 -10.78
C GLU A 572 43.06 3.03 -10.22
N VAL A 573 42.41 2.79 -9.07
CA VAL A 573 41.55 3.71 -8.32
C VAL A 573 42.23 5.06 -8.11
N LYS A 574 41.61 6.16 -8.58
CA LYS A 574 42.13 7.52 -8.32
C LYS A 574 41.23 8.37 -7.43
N ASP A 575 39.95 8.02 -7.25
CA ASP A 575 39.03 8.89 -6.51
C ASP A 575 38.10 8.15 -5.52
N ALA A 576 37.56 8.91 -4.54
CA ALA A 576 36.62 8.37 -3.55
C ALA A 576 35.31 7.88 -4.20
N GLN A 577 34.90 8.50 -5.32
CA GLN A 577 33.75 8.12 -6.12
C GLN A 577 33.90 6.72 -6.76
N ASP A 578 35.12 6.34 -7.16
CA ASP A 578 35.42 5.02 -7.73
C ASP A 578 35.20 3.91 -6.69
N ARG A 579 35.43 4.22 -5.40
CA ARG A 579 35.26 3.25 -4.31
C ARG A 579 33.78 2.91 -4.07
N TYR A 580 32.88 3.88 -4.23
CA TYR A 580 31.44 3.69 -4.05
C TYR A 580 30.79 2.98 -5.24
N ALA A 581 31.21 3.30 -6.47
CA ALA A 581 30.82 2.54 -7.66
C ALA A 581 31.22 1.05 -7.56
N ASN A 582 32.34 0.74 -6.89
CA ASN A 582 32.77 -0.64 -6.69
C ASN A 582 31.86 -1.43 -5.73
N ILE A 583 31.30 -0.78 -4.70
CA ILE A 583 30.38 -1.40 -3.73
C ILE A 583 29.02 -1.66 -4.39
N GLU A 584 28.49 -0.71 -5.17
CA GLU A 584 27.22 -0.85 -5.89
C GLU A 584 27.26 -1.97 -6.94
N VAL A 585 28.39 -2.09 -7.66
CA VAL A 585 28.60 -3.21 -8.61
C VAL A 585 28.64 -4.55 -7.87
N GLY A 586 29.25 -4.62 -6.69
CA GLY A 586 29.22 -5.83 -5.84
C GLY A 586 27.81 -6.23 -5.44
N TYR A 587 26.97 -5.27 -5.05
CA TYR A 587 25.57 -5.49 -4.71
C TYR A 587 24.75 -5.98 -5.92
N LEU A 588 24.95 -5.37 -7.10
CA LEU A 588 24.31 -5.81 -8.34
C LEU A 588 24.68 -7.26 -8.68
N LEU A 589 25.96 -7.64 -8.56
CA LEU A 589 26.41 -9.02 -8.76
C LEU A 589 25.72 -10.00 -7.81
N GLN A 590 25.66 -9.66 -6.52
CA GLN A 590 24.97 -10.48 -5.53
C GLN A 590 23.49 -10.67 -5.92
N LYS A 591 22.79 -9.59 -6.30
CA LYS A 591 21.38 -9.69 -6.71
C LYS A 591 21.19 -10.50 -8.00
N MET A 592 22.14 -10.43 -8.94
CA MET A 592 22.14 -11.27 -10.13
C MET A 592 22.36 -12.76 -9.82
N GLU A 593 23.12 -13.10 -8.78
CA GLU A 593 23.33 -14.48 -8.33
C GLU A 593 22.11 -15.01 -7.54
N GLU A 594 21.46 -14.15 -6.75
CA GLU A 594 20.21 -14.44 -6.02
C GLU A 594 18.98 -14.52 -6.91
N TYR A 595 19.01 -13.89 -8.08
CA TYR A 595 17.91 -13.91 -9.02
C TYR A 595 17.76 -15.28 -9.64
N ASP A 596 16.56 -15.82 -9.56
CA ASP A 596 16.22 -17.14 -10.05
C ASP A 596 15.48 -17.08 -11.40
N GLY A 597 15.64 -16.02 -12.18
CA GLY A 597 15.17 -15.93 -13.56
C GLY A 597 16.32 -15.93 -14.58
N VAL A 598 16.07 -15.35 -15.76
CA VAL A 598 17.07 -15.21 -16.83
C VAL A 598 17.59 -13.78 -16.86
N ILE A 599 18.91 -13.65 -16.83
CA ILE A 599 19.61 -12.38 -16.99
C ILE A 599 20.46 -12.46 -18.25
N ILE A 600 20.28 -11.49 -19.13
CA ILE A 600 21.06 -11.33 -20.35
C ILE A 600 21.82 -10.02 -20.25
N LEU A 601 23.15 -10.10 -20.31
CA LEU A 601 24.05 -8.96 -20.38
C LEU A 601 24.50 -8.79 -21.84
N SER A 602 24.39 -7.61 -22.41
CA SER A 602 24.99 -7.30 -23.71
C SER A 602 26.17 -6.35 -23.59
N THR A 603 27.25 -6.66 -24.32
CA THR A 603 28.43 -5.80 -24.44
C THR A 603 28.91 -5.71 -25.89
N ASN A 604 29.54 -4.59 -26.22
CA ASN A 604 30.27 -4.44 -27.48
C ASN A 604 31.76 -4.77 -27.36
N LEU A 605 32.32 -4.79 -26.15
CA LEU A 605 33.77 -4.83 -25.88
C LEU A 605 34.12 -5.97 -24.92
N ARG A 606 34.04 -7.23 -25.37
CA ARG A 606 34.35 -8.41 -24.54
C ARG A 606 35.71 -8.32 -23.83
N ASN A 607 36.73 -7.88 -24.56
CA ASN A 607 38.11 -7.81 -24.05
C ASN A 607 38.27 -6.83 -22.88
N ASN A 608 37.34 -5.88 -22.76
CA ASN A 608 37.32 -4.90 -21.70
C ASN A 608 36.62 -5.43 -20.45
N MET A 609 35.95 -6.58 -20.47
CA MET A 609 35.27 -7.11 -19.28
C MET A 609 36.25 -7.77 -18.32
N ASP A 610 36.01 -7.65 -17.01
CA ASP A 610 36.79 -8.36 -16.00
C ASP A 610 36.64 -9.89 -16.13
N ASP A 611 37.76 -10.61 -16.23
CA ASP A 611 37.79 -12.07 -16.33
C ASP A 611 37.18 -12.75 -15.09
N ALA A 612 37.28 -12.11 -13.91
CA ALA A 612 36.65 -12.60 -12.69
C ALA A 612 35.11 -12.49 -12.72
N PHE A 613 34.57 -11.53 -13.48
CA PHE A 613 33.14 -11.41 -13.71
C PHE A 613 32.66 -12.42 -14.75
N VAL A 614 33.37 -12.55 -15.88
CA VAL A 614 33.01 -13.51 -16.95
C VAL A 614 32.94 -14.94 -16.42
N ARG A 615 33.81 -15.34 -15.49
CA ARG A 615 33.78 -16.67 -14.84
C ARG A 615 32.53 -16.95 -14.00
N ARG A 616 31.79 -15.93 -13.57
CA ARG A 616 30.54 -16.07 -12.81
C ARG A 616 29.31 -16.22 -13.71
N LEU A 617 29.46 -16.01 -15.02
CA LEU A 617 28.38 -16.13 -15.99
C LEU A 617 28.25 -17.59 -16.42
N HIS A 618 27.02 -18.08 -16.55
CA HIS A 618 26.73 -19.47 -16.89
C HIS A 618 27.03 -19.76 -18.36
N VAL A 619 26.71 -18.81 -19.23
CA VAL A 619 26.90 -18.94 -20.68
C VAL A 619 27.42 -17.61 -21.25
N ALA A 620 28.43 -17.69 -22.12
CA ALA A 620 28.91 -16.53 -22.88
C ALA A 620 28.88 -16.87 -24.38
N ILE A 621 28.07 -16.12 -25.12
CA ILE A 621 27.89 -16.28 -26.57
C ILE A 621 28.51 -15.09 -27.28
N ASP A 622 29.43 -15.38 -28.20
CA ASP A 622 30.02 -14.37 -29.08
C ASP A 622 29.14 -14.16 -30.32
N PHE A 623 28.92 -12.91 -30.69
CA PHE A 623 28.19 -12.52 -31.88
C PHE A 623 29.21 -11.98 -32.89
N PRO A 624 29.82 -12.86 -33.71
CA PRO A 624 30.85 -12.46 -34.66
C PRO A 624 30.28 -11.54 -35.74
N LEU A 625 31.18 -10.91 -36.48
CA LEU A 625 30.79 -10.29 -37.75
C LEU A 625 30.30 -11.38 -38.70
N PRO A 626 29.18 -11.19 -39.41
CA PRO A 626 28.65 -12.21 -40.31
C PRO A 626 29.62 -12.47 -41.45
N GLU A 627 29.84 -13.74 -41.78
CA GLU A 627 30.65 -14.15 -42.93
C GLU A 627 29.91 -13.89 -44.25
N GLU A 628 30.57 -14.07 -45.40
CA GLU A 628 29.97 -13.78 -46.72
C GLU A 628 28.62 -14.49 -46.93
N ALA A 629 28.56 -15.80 -46.63
CA ALA A 629 27.32 -16.57 -46.75
C ALA A 629 26.22 -16.08 -45.80
N ASP A 630 26.58 -15.69 -44.57
CA ASP A 630 25.63 -15.14 -43.60
C ASP A 630 25.12 -13.77 -44.03
N ARG A 631 25.99 -12.89 -44.55
CA ARG A 631 25.59 -11.59 -45.10
C ARG A 631 24.66 -11.74 -46.29
N GLU A 632 24.89 -12.72 -47.16
CA GLU A 632 23.98 -13.00 -48.28
C GLU A 632 22.58 -13.38 -47.77
N ARG A 633 22.51 -14.27 -46.78
CA ARG A 633 21.23 -14.64 -46.14
C ARG A 633 20.54 -13.43 -45.52
N ILE A 634 21.28 -12.59 -44.80
CA ILE A 634 20.74 -11.36 -44.22
C ILE A 634 20.18 -10.44 -45.31
N TRP A 635 20.92 -10.21 -46.40
CA TRP A 635 20.46 -9.38 -47.52
C TRP A 635 19.21 -9.94 -48.22
N ARG A 636 19.05 -11.26 -48.28
CA ARG A 636 17.83 -11.88 -48.83
C ARG A 636 16.63 -11.74 -47.90
N GLN A 637 16.86 -11.75 -46.58
CA GLN A 637 15.80 -11.69 -45.57
C GLN A 637 15.41 -10.25 -45.16
N VAL A 638 16.29 -9.27 -45.37
CA VAL A 638 16.08 -7.89 -44.90
C VAL A 638 14.95 -7.17 -45.64
N PHE A 639 14.70 -7.54 -46.91
CA PHE A 639 13.61 -6.99 -47.71
C PHE A 639 12.35 -7.83 -47.52
N PRO A 640 11.23 -7.23 -47.11
CA PRO A 640 9.93 -7.90 -47.11
C PRO A 640 9.59 -8.47 -48.51
N PRO A 641 8.83 -9.59 -48.58
CA PRO A 641 8.41 -10.16 -49.87
C PRO A 641 7.61 -9.19 -50.77
N GLN A 642 6.99 -8.18 -50.17
CA GLN A 642 6.21 -7.15 -50.88
C GLN A 642 7.09 -6.04 -51.47
N THR A 643 8.38 -5.98 -51.13
CA THR A 643 9.27 -4.92 -51.62
C THR A 643 9.63 -5.18 -53.08
N PRO A 644 9.32 -4.25 -54.01
CA PRO A 644 9.74 -4.38 -55.39
C PRO A 644 11.26 -4.23 -55.47
N LEU A 645 11.96 -5.28 -55.89
CA LEU A 645 13.40 -5.28 -56.14
C LEU A 645 13.63 -5.28 -57.65
N ASP A 646 14.43 -4.34 -58.13
CA ASP A 646 14.78 -4.29 -59.55
C ASP A 646 15.75 -5.43 -59.90
N ALA A 647 15.74 -5.86 -61.16
CA ALA A 647 16.56 -6.98 -61.64
C ALA A 647 18.08 -6.69 -61.60
N ASP A 648 18.48 -5.43 -61.39
CA ASP A 648 19.88 -5.01 -61.29
C ASP A 648 20.49 -5.23 -59.90
N VAL A 649 19.70 -5.61 -58.90
CA VAL A 649 20.15 -5.84 -57.52
C VAL A 649 20.89 -7.18 -57.41
N ASP A 650 22.22 -7.09 -57.29
CA ASP A 650 23.09 -8.25 -57.07
C ASP A 650 23.40 -8.44 -55.58
N ILE A 651 22.57 -9.26 -54.91
CA ILE A 651 22.72 -9.57 -53.48
C ILE A 651 24.04 -10.29 -53.17
N VAL A 652 24.45 -11.23 -54.03
CA VAL A 652 25.68 -12.02 -53.82
C VAL A 652 26.89 -11.09 -53.81
N ARG A 653 26.92 -10.13 -54.74
CA ARG A 653 27.99 -9.16 -54.82
C ARG A 653 27.97 -8.16 -53.66
N LEU A 654 26.79 -7.72 -53.21
CA LEU A 654 26.66 -6.90 -51.99
C LEU A 654 27.24 -7.60 -50.76
N ALA A 655 26.91 -8.89 -50.59
CA ALA A 655 27.40 -9.70 -49.48
C ALA A 655 28.92 -9.88 -49.52
N ARG A 656 29.49 -10.13 -50.70
CA ARG A 656 30.95 -10.30 -50.88
C ARG A 656 31.73 -9.01 -50.66
N GLN A 657 31.26 -7.91 -51.23
CA GLN A 657 32.01 -6.66 -51.31
C GLN A 657 31.95 -5.84 -50.01
N PHE A 658 30.79 -5.78 -49.34
CA PHE A 658 30.59 -4.92 -48.18
C PHE A 658 30.54 -5.73 -46.87
N LYS A 659 31.60 -5.61 -46.07
CA LYS A 659 31.71 -6.24 -44.73
C LYS A 659 30.92 -5.42 -43.70
N LEU A 660 29.61 -5.64 -43.70
CA LEU A 660 28.62 -4.95 -42.88
C LEU A 660 27.99 -5.89 -41.84
N THR A 661 27.55 -5.33 -40.71
CA THR A 661 26.75 -6.04 -39.71
C THR A 661 25.29 -6.15 -40.16
N GLY A 662 24.52 -7.06 -39.57
CA GLY A 662 23.08 -7.19 -39.86
C GLY A 662 22.30 -5.90 -39.60
N GLY A 663 22.64 -5.17 -38.53
CA GLY A 663 22.07 -3.86 -38.21
C GLY A 663 22.37 -2.80 -39.26
N ASN A 664 23.60 -2.78 -39.79
CA ASN A 664 23.94 -1.88 -40.90
C ASN A 664 23.17 -2.25 -42.17
N ILE A 665 23.10 -3.54 -42.52
CA ILE A 665 22.34 -4.02 -43.69
C ILE A 665 20.87 -3.60 -43.57
N ARG A 666 20.25 -3.75 -42.39
CA ARG A 666 18.89 -3.28 -42.12
C ARG A 666 18.72 -1.77 -42.34
N ASN A 667 19.61 -0.95 -41.78
CA ASN A 667 19.55 0.51 -41.96
C ASN A 667 19.66 0.89 -43.45
N ILE A 668 20.55 0.21 -44.17
CA ILE A 668 20.80 0.45 -45.59
C ILE A 668 19.58 0.05 -46.42
N ALA A 669 19.03 -1.15 -46.20
CA ALA A 669 17.85 -1.63 -46.89
C ALA A 669 16.64 -0.71 -46.69
N LEU A 670 16.44 -0.23 -45.45
CA LEU A 670 15.37 0.70 -45.12
C LEU A 670 15.54 2.06 -45.83
N LEU A 671 16.74 2.63 -45.80
CA LEU A 671 17.02 3.89 -46.50
C LEU A 671 16.88 3.73 -48.02
N ALA A 672 17.35 2.61 -48.59
CA ALA A 672 17.21 2.30 -50.00
C ALA A 672 15.73 2.18 -50.42
N ALA A 673 14.88 1.57 -49.58
CA ALA A 673 13.44 1.49 -49.81
C ALA A 673 12.78 2.88 -49.81
N PHE A 674 13.14 3.77 -48.89
CA PHE A 674 12.63 5.14 -48.90
C PHE A 674 13.04 5.93 -50.15
N LEU A 675 14.29 5.78 -50.58
CA LEU A 675 14.78 6.44 -51.81
C LEU A 675 14.08 5.91 -53.07
N ALA A 676 13.83 4.60 -53.13
CA ALA A 676 13.09 3.98 -54.22
C ALA A 676 11.64 4.44 -54.28
N ALA A 677 10.98 4.57 -53.12
CA ALA A 677 9.62 5.08 -53.02
C ALA A 677 9.50 6.53 -53.53
N GLU A 678 10.46 7.40 -53.18
CA GLU A 678 10.52 8.78 -53.70
C GLU A 678 10.72 8.81 -55.23
N ALA A 679 11.54 7.89 -55.75
CA ALA A 679 11.75 7.75 -57.19
C ALA A 679 10.56 7.11 -57.95
N GLY A 680 9.55 6.63 -57.22
CA GLY A 680 8.35 6.01 -57.80
C GLY A 680 8.58 4.62 -58.42
N GLY A 681 9.59 3.88 -57.96
CA GLY A 681 10.01 2.60 -58.56
C GLY A 681 10.47 1.54 -57.56
N GLY A 682 11.05 0.45 -58.09
CA GLY A 682 11.65 -0.61 -57.29
C GLY A 682 12.96 -0.19 -56.63
N VAL A 683 13.38 -0.95 -55.62
CA VAL A 683 14.69 -0.80 -54.99
C VAL A 683 15.74 -1.25 -55.99
N ALA A 684 16.33 -0.27 -56.68
CA ALA A 684 17.46 -0.45 -57.58
C ALA A 684 18.81 -0.48 -56.85
N MET A 685 19.84 -1.00 -57.54
CA MET A 685 21.20 -1.06 -57.01
C MET A 685 21.78 0.33 -56.68
N SER A 686 21.39 1.37 -57.42
CA SER A 686 21.79 2.76 -57.15
C SER A 686 21.34 3.25 -55.76
N HIS A 687 20.12 2.94 -55.36
CA HIS A 687 19.57 3.32 -54.04
C HIS A 687 20.33 2.62 -52.91
N ILE A 688 20.63 1.32 -53.08
CA ILE A 688 21.39 0.53 -52.10
C ILE A 688 22.80 1.09 -51.95
N ILE A 689 23.52 1.32 -53.05
CA ILE A 689 24.89 1.84 -53.00
C ILE A 689 24.95 3.22 -52.34
N TRP A 690 23.97 4.10 -52.63
CA TRP A 690 23.88 5.39 -51.97
C TRP A 690 23.61 5.26 -50.47
N ALA A 691 22.73 4.35 -50.07
CA ALA A 691 22.47 4.05 -48.67
C ALA A 691 23.70 3.46 -47.96
N ILE A 692 24.48 2.60 -48.63
CA ILE A 692 25.77 2.08 -48.11
C ILE A 692 26.76 3.23 -47.88
N LYS A 693 26.86 4.17 -48.82
CA LYS A 693 27.71 5.36 -48.64
C LYS A 693 27.32 6.15 -47.40
N ARG A 694 26.01 6.39 -47.18
CA ARG A 694 25.52 7.11 -45.99
C ARG A 694 25.81 6.36 -44.71
N GLU A 695 25.63 5.04 -44.69
CA GLU A 695 25.96 4.22 -43.53
C GLU A 695 27.47 4.18 -43.26
N TYR A 696 28.31 4.11 -44.29
CA TYR A 696 29.78 4.21 -44.18
C TYR A 696 30.22 5.55 -43.58
N GLN A 697 29.63 6.65 -44.03
CA GLN A 697 29.88 7.98 -43.46
C GLN A 697 29.48 8.04 -41.98
N LYS A 698 28.33 7.45 -41.62
CA LYS A 698 27.83 7.40 -40.24
C LYS A 698 28.76 6.63 -39.30
N ILE A 699 29.36 5.54 -39.77
CA ILE A 699 30.30 4.72 -38.99
C ILE A 699 31.76 5.16 -39.13
N GLY A 700 32.03 6.30 -39.78
CA GLY A 700 33.38 6.86 -39.94
C GLY A 700 34.29 6.12 -40.92
N LYS A 701 33.74 5.27 -41.81
CA LYS A 701 34.52 4.61 -42.88
C LYS A 701 34.65 5.50 -44.11
N LEU A 702 35.86 5.59 -44.65
CA LEU A 702 36.14 6.32 -45.88
C LEU A 702 35.56 5.58 -47.10
N VAL A 703 35.01 6.34 -48.04
CA VAL A 703 34.51 5.82 -49.33
C VAL A 703 35.69 5.77 -50.30
N THR A 704 36.33 4.61 -50.44
CA THR A 704 37.49 4.43 -51.32
C THR A 704 37.11 3.77 -52.65
N ALA A 705 37.94 3.98 -53.68
CA ALA A 705 37.78 3.31 -54.97
C ALA A 705 37.97 1.78 -54.85
N THR A 706 38.78 1.34 -53.90
CA THR A 706 39.01 -0.07 -53.54
C THR A 706 37.78 -0.73 -52.91
N ASP A 707 37.03 -0.02 -52.06
CA ASP A 707 35.86 -0.60 -51.38
C ASP A 707 34.62 -0.64 -52.27
N PHE A 708 34.39 0.40 -53.09
CA PHE A 708 33.19 0.49 -53.94
C PHE A 708 33.40 -0.06 -55.36
N GLY A 709 34.65 -0.24 -55.82
CA GLY A 709 34.95 -0.87 -57.10
C GLY A 709 34.15 -0.25 -58.27
N SER A 710 33.44 -1.09 -59.04
CA SER A 710 32.60 -0.62 -60.15
C SER A 710 31.39 0.20 -59.72
N TYR A 711 31.02 0.20 -58.44
CA TYR A 711 29.90 0.97 -57.90
C TYR A 711 30.31 2.37 -57.42
N LEU A 712 31.58 2.74 -57.54
CA LEU A 712 32.06 4.07 -57.17
C LEU A 712 31.34 5.20 -57.93
N ALA A 713 30.96 4.95 -59.19
CA ALA A 713 30.19 5.91 -59.99
C ALA A 713 28.79 6.16 -59.43
N LEU A 714 28.14 5.12 -58.89
CA LEU A 714 26.82 5.22 -58.25
C LEU A 714 26.90 5.89 -56.87
N ALA A 715 28.03 5.78 -56.18
CA ALA A 715 28.27 6.46 -54.91
C ALA A 715 28.62 7.96 -55.06
N ARG A 716 28.97 8.42 -56.27
CA ARG A 716 29.42 9.82 -56.53
C ARG A 716 28.34 10.73 -57.11
N ARG A 717 27.30 10.17 -57.72
CA ARG A 717 26.04 10.87 -58.01
C ARG A 717 25.29 11.07 -56.71
#